data_AF-A0A099P0I8-F1
#
_entry.id   AF-A0A099P0I8-F1
#
_cell.length_a   1.000
_cell.length_b   1.000
_cell.length_c   1.000
_cell.angle_alpha   90.00
_cell.angle_beta   90.00
_cell.angle_gamma   90.00
#
_symmetry.space_group_name_H-M   'P 1'
#
loop_
_entity.id
_entity.type
_entity.pdbx_description
1 polymer ?
#
loop_
_entity_poly.entity_id
_entity_poly.type
_entity_poly.pdbx_seq_one_letter_code
_entity_poly.pdbx_strand_id
1 'polypeptide(L)'
;MLTGFKFIDAAIDAGNFTLALNLVNKRIKEQPNSSHNLACKCFVLANASLSANSKVTTDEALIECLALAKKTPSDPKTISLLTSAFKLLDYKPNEDLFESAIRKYQTPTLAYEWFKQTVNDNDLVGMQKATMSLSKCFKVDAENGRTMKLWAAATMVLVITCCTDKERLPNGKDKLLAMLGLKIIESVEAVGNKPLNAQEMYVKAHLLLRNGDFEKCLEELKSFLSKELDLELLMIYYQELEKHEMWEELYRMTTYYVCHIGTDDWDSWKLAIKSAKKLNKSSEIKEIIENYKPGRNSQLAKIYVVDDDDIEGKQRGFENYLSRFMNKLSLYLDLKKFLENGFIPKDKILDSLNTEYNKRDLASVVKGERKSNADDLNCLVNYIKIKSLIDPQIFLEKSFFKECCQYYEVTKHLLNNLEEYDYFAGFEFLILSIRSYLRITKSSENQTFLNLIIILENAICKNKFEFHLQLWLAKFYLNTNIYSPLNRIYDSLKIKNVQIDTLSPYFMNHRATRCRKDDRINKLLDFYHHNVAMELPPMVMNCFEMGTYSKLKGFIEFKLRAENSIVHYELVVEAIQHARLTGDNLALDSITGEYVPILKHSYKTMILEGSDIDLQLHDNIDRKIMWNCGDHKADEHTKSLIDAPLSKLYDKKYVEIITLRELIIYDQHSRVWCDYKKRFLESLKNTETLSMFSEIEITCLNVLAWLLRGCEGSSPVFGEAPSNPLDASFNHYYMSIQDFDCVLTTLVKLSRPVSFFGEKKMRNKVVDVQKVVKSLMRKIDRTEILTCTKLSIKEAKDASIEWFANDEYGQSFNLPSYMIDQCYRSFETDVMKAIKEI
;
A
#
# COMPACT_ATOMS: atom_id res chain seq x y z
N MET A 1 19.14 3.40 19.11
CA MET A 1 20.53 3.88 18.99
C MET A 1 21.18 3.84 20.36
N LEU A 2 22.43 3.39 20.47
CA LEU A 2 23.15 3.23 21.74
C LEU A 2 24.26 4.28 21.88
N THR A 3 24.56 4.68 23.12
CA THR A 3 25.68 5.59 23.43
C THR A 3 27.06 4.93 23.26
N GLY A 4 27.09 3.60 23.14
CA GLY A 4 28.31 2.80 23.12
C GLY A 4 28.84 2.47 24.52
N PHE A 5 28.09 2.85 25.57
CA PHE A 5 28.44 2.61 26.96
C PHE A 5 27.33 1.80 27.66
N LYS A 6 27.54 0.48 27.78
CA LYS A 6 26.54 -0.48 28.29
C LYS A 6 25.80 -0.05 29.57
N PHE A 7 26.51 0.52 30.56
CA PHE A 7 25.89 0.93 31.82
C PHE A 7 25.06 2.23 31.71
N ILE A 8 25.43 3.12 30.79
CA ILE A 8 24.63 4.31 30.49
C ILE A 8 23.39 3.89 29.72
N ASP A 9 23.55 3.03 28.70
CA ASP A 9 22.44 2.50 27.90
C ASP A 9 21.42 1.76 28.79
N ALA A 10 21.86 0.84 29.65
CA ALA A 10 20.98 0.14 30.59
C ALA A 10 20.25 1.09 31.57
N ALA A 11 20.89 2.20 31.97
CA ALA A 11 20.24 3.20 32.83
C ALA A 11 19.19 4.03 32.08
N ILE A 12 19.39 4.29 30.78
CA ILE A 12 18.39 4.91 29.90
C ILE A 12 17.21 3.96 29.72
N ASP A 13 17.47 2.69 29.41
CA ASP A 13 16.44 1.66 29.19
C ASP A 13 15.58 1.45 30.44
N ALA A 14 16.20 1.51 31.64
CA ALA A 14 15.49 1.45 32.91
C ALA A 14 14.74 2.75 33.28
N GLY A 15 14.78 3.79 32.44
CA GLY A 15 14.19 5.10 32.71
C GLY A 15 14.87 5.88 33.85
N ASN A 16 16.06 5.47 34.28
CA ASN A 16 16.81 6.10 35.37
C ASN A 16 17.80 7.15 34.83
N PHE A 17 17.25 8.26 34.35
CA PHE A 17 18.03 9.33 33.73
C PHE A 17 19.00 10.02 34.70
N THR A 18 18.70 10.04 36.00
CA THR A 18 19.60 10.58 37.03
C THR A 18 20.89 9.75 37.10
N LEU A 19 20.78 8.43 37.12
CA LEU A 19 21.94 7.53 37.09
C LEU A 19 22.71 7.67 35.78
N ALA A 20 22.01 7.68 34.64
CA ALA A 20 22.62 7.85 33.32
C ALA A 20 23.44 9.15 33.24
N LEU A 21 22.88 10.28 33.69
CA LEU A 21 23.57 11.57 33.73
C LEU A 21 24.80 11.54 34.64
N ASN A 22 24.71 10.91 35.81
CA ASN A 22 25.86 10.78 36.72
C ASN A 22 27.01 9.98 36.08
N LEU A 23 26.70 8.88 35.41
CA LEU A 23 27.67 8.05 34.70
C LEU A 23 28.33 8.80 33.53
N VAL A 24 27.54 9.52 32.72
CA VAL A 24 28.06 10.35 31.63
C VAL A 24 28.92 11.50 32.16
N ASN A 25 28.48 12.20 33.20
CA ASN A 25 29.24 13.29 33.80
C ASN A 25 30.57 12.82 34.39
N LYS A 26 30.65 11.60 34.93
CA LYS A 26 31.91 10.99 35.35
C LYS A 26 32.88 10.83 34.17
N ARG A 27 32.40 10.34 33.03
CA ARG A 27 33.20 10.21 31.80
C ARG A 27 33.64 11.56 31.23
N ILE A 28 32.79 12.59 31.31
CA ILE A 28 33.15 13.95 30.91
C ILE A 28 34.24 14.51 31.82
N LYS A 29 34.20 14.23 33.13
CA LYS A 29 35.29 14.63 34.05
C LYS A 29 36.62 13.95 33.71
N GLU A 30 36.58 12.68 33.31
CA GLU A 30 37.77 11.93 32.89
C GLU A 30 38.31 12.42 31.53
N GLN A 31 37.43 12.78 30.59
CA GLN A 31 37.77 13.21 29.23
C GLN A 31 36.89 14.40 28.78
N PRO A 32 37.23 15.64 29.20
CA PRO A 32 36.36 16.82 28.99
C PRO A 32 36.28 17.30 27.54
N ASN A 33 37.29 16.99 26.72
CA ASN A 33 37.35 17.39 25.31
C ASN A 33 36.75 16.34 24.36
N SER A 34 36.24 15.22 24.88
CA SER A 34 35.63 14.18 24.06
C SER A 34 34.25 14.64 23.56
N SER A 35 34.15 14.90 22.26
CA SER A 35 32.88 15.28 21.63
C SER A 35 31.83 14.16 21.74
N HIS A 36 32.26 12.89 21.71
CA HIS A 36 31.38 11.74 21.89
C HIS A 36 30.74 11.70 23.29
N ASN A 37 31.52 11.96 24.35
CA ASN A 37 30.98 12.00 25.72
C ASN A 37 29.95 13.13 25.90
N LEU A 38 30.21 14.28 25.26
CA LEU A 38 29.26 15.40 25.23
C LEU A 38 27.99 15.05 24.44
N ALA A 39 28.11 14.33 23.31
CA ALA A 39 26.95 13.83 22.57
C ALA A 39 26.14 12.81 23.39
N CYS A 40 26.80 11.96 24.18
CA CYS A 40 26.11 11.06 25.12
C CYS A 40 25.30 11.84 26.16
N LYS A 41 25.84 12.94 26.70
CA LYS A 41 25.10 13.82 27.62
C LYS A 41 23.88 14.42 26.93
N CYS A 42 24.04 14.93 25.71
CA CYS A 42 22.94 15.47 24.91
C CYS A 42 21.83 14.43 24.70
N PHE A 43 22.20 13.19 24.34
CA PHE A 43 21.26 12.09 24.12
C PHE A 43 20.52 11.68 25.40
N VAL A 44 21.22 11.60 26.54
CA VAL A 44 20.57 11.31 27.83
C VAL A 44 19.62 12.43 28.23
N LEU A 45 20.01 13.70 28.08
CA LEU A 45 19.16 14.85 28.37
C LEU A 45 17.92 14.88 27.48
N ALA A 46 18.07 14.55 26.19
CA ALA A 46 16.94 14.45 25.27
C ALA A 46 15.91 13.41 25.73
N ASN A 47 16.34 12.18 26.04
CA ASN A 47 15.45 11.15 26.57
C ASN A 47 14.83 11.55 27.92
N ALA A 48 15.64 12.13 28.81
CA ALA A 48 15.17 12.62 30.11
C ALA A 48 14.07 13.67 29.94
N SER A 49 14.16 14.55 28.94
CA SER A 49 13.18 15.61 28.74
C SER A 49 11.77 15.09 28.41
N LEU A 50 11.69 13.95 27.74
CA LEU A 50 10.44 13.30 27.30
C LEU A 50 9.77 12.46 28.39
N SER A 51 10.51 12.03 29.41
CA SER A 51 9.99 11.14 30.46
C SER A 51 9.22 11.89 31.54
N ALA A 52 7.97 11.53 31.81
CA ALA A 52 7.12 12.14 32.85
C ALA A 52 7.80 12.26 34.23
N ASN A 53 8.74 11.37 34.57
CA ASN A 53 9.43 11.29 35.86
C ASN A 53 10.67 12.22 36.00
N SER A 54 11.06 12.91 34.93
CA SER A 54 12.21 13.82 34.91
C SER A 54 11.78 15.28 35.02
N LYS A 55 12.67 16.13 35.58
CA LYS A 55 12.50 17.59 35.64
C LYS A 55 13.14 18.32 34.45
N VAL A 56 13.97 17.63 33.66
CA VAL A 56 14.66 18.22 32.51
C VAL A 56 13.63 18.66 31.48
N THR A 57 13.77 19.88 30.95
CA THR A 57 12.90 20.38 29.88
C THR A 57 13.51 20.12 28.50
N THR A 58 12.67 20.14 27.46
CA THR A 58 13.13 19.96 26.06
C THR A 58 14.02 21.13 25.63
N ASP A 59 13.76 22.34 26.11
CA ASP A 59 14.57 23.53 25.81
C ASP A 59 15.97 23.45 26.45
N GLU A 60 16.08 22.98 27.71
CA GLU A 60 17.37 22.74 28.37
C GLU A 60 18.22 21.72 27.60
N ALA A 61 17.62 20.60 27.19
CA ALA A 61 18.31 19.58 26.41
C ALA A 61 18.74 20.11 25.03
N LEU A 62 17.91 20.93 24.39
CA LEU A 62 18.21 21.53 23.09
C LEU A 62 19.39 22.51 23.14
N ILE A 63 19.47 23.33 24.19
CA ILE A 63 20.58 24.28 24.38
C ILE A 63 21.93 23.55 24.38
N GLU A 64 22.02 22.42 25.08
CA GLU A 64 23.23 21.59 25.13
C GLU A 64 23.54 20.95 23.77
N CYS A 65 22.52 20.45 23.05
CA CYS A 65 22.69 19.90 21.70
C CYS A 65 23.23 20.96 20.71
N LEU A 66 22.65 22.15 20.72
CA LEU A 66 23.09 23.28 19.87
C LEU A 66 24.50 23.76 20.23
N ALA A 67 24.86 23.75 21.51
CA ALA A 67 26.20 24.10 21.97
C ALA A 67 27.26 23.11 21.43
N LEU A 68 26.94 21.82 21.38
CA LEU A 68 27.83 20.82 20.78
C LEU A 68 27.88 20.94 19.25
N ALA A 69 26.73 21.14 18.58
CA ALA A 69 26.67 21.30 17.12
C ALA A 69 27.58 22.46 16.64
N LYS A 70 27.60 23.59 17.36
CA LYS A 70 28.49 24.73 17.08
C LYS A 70 29.98 24.39 17.15
N LYS A 71 30.38 23.34 17.87
CA LYS A 71 31.78 22.88 17.93
C LYS A 71 32.20 22.09 16.70
N THR A 72 31.29 21.80 15.75
CA THR A 72 31.55 21.07 14.50
C THR A 72 32.22 19.71 14.75
N PRO A 73 31.54 18.76 15.45
CA PRO A 73 32.09 17.42 15.63
C PRO A 73 32.33 16.75 14.27
N SER A 74 33.46 16.08 14.12
CA SER A 74 33.88 15.41 12.86
C SER A 74 33.82 13.90 12.90
N ASP A 75 33.61 13.31 14.08
CA ASP A 75 33.47 11.87 14.28
C ASP A 75 32.05 11.41 13.90
N PRO A 76 31.88 10.45 12.96
CA PRO A 76 30.57 9.99 12.51
C PRO A 76 29.65 9.50 13.63
N LYS A 77 30.19 8.79 14.65
CA LYS A 77 29.39 8.29 15.77
C LYS A 77 28.83 9.42 16.62
N THR A 78 29.65 10.44 16.88
CA THR A 78 29.25 11.67 17.56
C THR A 78 28.15 12.41 16.79
N ILE A 79 28.30 12.56 15.47
CA ILE A 79 27.30 13.22 14.61
C ILE A 79 25.98 12.43 14.61
N SER A 80 26.04 11.10 14.45
CA SER A 80 24.86 10.23 14.48
C SER A 80 24.12 10.32 15.81
N LEU A 81 24.82 10.28 16.94
CA LEU A 81 24.21 10.36 18.27
C LEU A 81 23.58 11.72 18.53
N LEU A 82 24.24 12.80 18.09
CA LEU A 82 23.69 14.16 18.17
C LEU A 82 22.47 14.33 17.25
N THR A 83 22.48 13.73 16.06
CA THR A 83 21.33 13.72 15.14
C THR A 83 20.14 13.03 15.77
N SER A 84 20.35 11.88 16.44
CA SER A 84 19.27 11.23 17.19
C SER A 84 18.75 12.04 18.36
N ALA A 85 19.62 12.77 19.08
CA ALA A 85 19.17 13.69 20.13
C ALA A 85 18.26 14.80 19.55
N PHE A 86 18.63 15.39 18.41
CA PHE A 86 17.79 16.37 17.73
C PHE A 86 16.46 15.76 17.23
N LYS A 87 16.48 14.54 16.69
CA LYS A 87 15.27 13.81 16.28
C LYS A 87 14.32 13.57 17.46
N LEU A 88 14.82 13.21 18.64
CA LEU A 88 14.03 13.04 19.87
C LEU A 88 13.40 14.35 20.35
N LEU A 89 14.13 15.46 20.22
CA LEU A 89 13.68 16.80 20.60
C LEU A 89 12.76 17.47 19.57
N ASP A 90 12.36 16.76 18.52
CA ASP A 90 11.58 17.27 17.40
C ASP A 90 12.15 18.59 16.84
N TYR A 91 13.47 18.63 16.71
CA TYR A 91 14.19 19.80 16.20
C TYR A 91 15.02 19.43 14.98
N LYS A 92 14.89 20.23 13.92
CA LYS A 92 15.75 20.14 12.73
C LYS A 92 16.78 21.27 12.78
N PRO A 93 18.08 20.97 12.88
CA PRO A 93 19.13 21.99 12.77
C PRO A 93 19.07 22.73 11.42
N ASN A 94 19.49 23.99 11.42
CA ASN A 94 19.50 24.82 10.19
C ASN A 94 20.51 24.31 9.15
N GLU A 95 21.67 23.84 9.60
CA GLU A 95 22.67 23.20 8.75
C GLU A 95 22.73 21.70 9.06
N ASP A 96 22.90 20.88 8.02
CA ASP A 96 23.17 19.46 8.19
C ASP A 96 24.53 19.24 8.87
N LEU A 97 24.56 18.39 9.91
CA LEU A 97 25.74 18.20 10.74
C LEU A 97 26.91 17.56 9.97
N PHE A 98 26.63 16.66 9.03
CA PHE A 98 27.66 16.07 8.18
C PHE A 98 28.16 17.09 7.16
N GLU A 99 27.27 17.91 6.59
CA GLU A 99 27.66 18.97 5.66
C GLU A 99 28.62 19.98 6.32
N SER A 100 28.31 20.45 7.54
CA SER A 100 29.18 21.36 8.30
C SER A 100 30.52 20.69 8.65
N ALA A 101 30.52 19.39 8.99
CA ALA A 101 31.73 18.64 9.31
C ALA A 101 32.63 18.44 8.07
N ILE A 102 32.07 18.05 6.93
CA ILE A 102 32.82 17.81 5.68
C ILE A 102 33.40 19.09 5.10
N ARG A 103 32.71 20.22 5.23
CA ARG A 103 33.23 21.53 4.82
C ARG A 103 34.54 21.87 5.53
N LYS A 104 34.72 21.41 6.76
CA LYS A 104 35.93 21.64 7.58
C LYS A 104 36.94 20.50 7.50
N TYR A 105 36.48 19.26 7.38
CA TYR A 105 37.30 18.04 7.44
C TYR A 105 36.94 17.10 6.28
N GLN A 106 37.33 17.45 5.05
CA GLN A 106 37.01 16.66 3.86
C GLN A 106 37.83 15.36 3.81
N THR A 107 37.23 14.26 4.26
CA THR A 107 37.86 12.92 4.23
C THR A 107 36.96 11.91 3.51
N PRO A 108 37.51 10.88 2.84
CA PRO A 108 36.72 9.84 2.17
C PRO A 108 35.78 9.11 3.14
N THR A 109 36.28 8.75 4.32
CA THR A 109 35.51 8.04 5.35
C THR A 109 34.29 8.85 5.79
N LEU A 110 34.47 10.14 6.08
CA LEU A 110 33.37 11.00 6.52
C LEU A 110 32.33 11.18 5.41
N ALA A 111 32.75 11.37 4.15
CA ALA A 111 31.84 11.49 3.01
C ALA A 111 31.07 10.20 2.71
N TYR A 112 31.69 9.04 2.87
CA TYR A 112 31.04 7.75 2.69
C TYR A 112 30.05 7.43 3.82
N GLU A 113 30.40 7.75 5.07
CA GLU A 113 29.46 7.62 6.21
C GLU A 113 28.29 8.61 6.11
N TRP A 114 28.53 9.83 5.60
CA TRP A 114 27.44 10.76 5.26
C TRP A 114 26.52 10.16 4.19
N PHE A 115 27.10 9.59 3.13
CA PHE A 115 26.33 8.96 2.07
C PHE A 115 25.45 7.80 2.61
N LYS A 116 26.01 6.88 3.40
CA LYS A 116 25.25 5.82 4.06
C LYS A 116 24.12 6.37 4.92
N GLN A 117 24.38 7.40 5.71
CA GLN A 117 23.36 8.02 6.55
C GLN A 117 22.24 8.60 5.70
N THR A 118 22.56 9.28 4.59
CA THR A 118 21.54 9.84 3.69
C THR A 118 20.70 8.76 3.01
N VAL A 119 21.28 7.59 2.69
CA VAL A 119 20.54 6.40 2.20
C VAL A 119 19.56 5.87 3.24
N ASN A 120 20.00 5.77 4.50
CA ASN A 120 19.13 5.34 5.59
C ASN A 120 17.99 6.33 5.85
N ASP A 121 18.29 7.64 5.84
CA ASP A 121 17.34 8.72 6.11
C ASP A 121 16.46 9.11 4.90
N ASN A 122 16.67 8.48 3.74
CA ASN A 122 16.05 8.82 2.45
C ASN A 122 16.25 10.27 1.99
N ASP A 123 17.34 10.92 2.40
CA ASP A 123 17.65 12.29 1.98
C ASP A 123 18.29 12.29 0.58
N LEU A 124 17.47 12.30 -0.47
CA LEU A 124 17.93 12.26 -1.87
C LEU A 124 18.89 13.41 -2.22
N VAL A 125 18.63 14.62 -1.71
CA VAL A 125 19.50 15.77 -1.94
C VAL A 125 20.81 15.62 -1.17
N GLY A 126 20.73 15.12 0.06
CA GLY A 126 21.89 14.71 0.85
C GLY A 126 22.75 13.66 0.14
N MET A 127 22.15 12.63 -0.46
CA MET A 127 22.87 11.59 -1.22
C MET A 127 23.67 12.21 -2.37
N GLN A 128 23.08 13.14 -3.12
CA GLN A 128 23.77 13.84 -4.21
C GLN A 128 24.95 14.68 -3.68
N LYS A 129 24.77 15.42 -2.58
CA LYS A 129 25.85 16.21 -1.98
C LYS A 129 26.97 15.33 -1.41
N ALA A 130 26.61 14.21 -0.78
CA ALA A 130 27.55 13.28 -0.17
C ALA A 130 28.40 12.57 -1.22
N THR A 131 27.77 12.01 -2.25
CA THR A 131 28.49 11.36 -3.37
C THR A 131 29.32 12.36 -4.17
N MET A 132 28.85 13.59 -4.36
CA MET A 132 29.66 14.66 -4.95
C MET A 132 30.93 14.92 -4.13
N SER A 133 30.79 15.05 -2.81
CA SER A 133 31.92 15.28 -1.90
C SER A 133 32.89 14.11 -1.90
N LEU A 134 32.37 12.88 -1.90
CA LEU A 134 33.15 11.64 -2.01
C LEU A 134 33.92 11.60 -3.33
N SER A 135 33.27 11.94 -4.46
CA SER A 135 33.89 11.94 -5.78
C SER A 135 35.05 12.92 -5.91
N LYS A 136 35.09 13.99 -5.09
CA LYS A 136 36.20 14.95 -5.07
C LYS A 136 37.44 14.42 -4.35
N CYS A 137 37.27 13.42 -3.47
CA CYS A 137 38.38 12.80 -2.76
C CYS A 137 39.19 11.83 -3.64
N PHE A 138 38.67 11.44 -4.82
CA PHE A 138 39.31 10.49 -5.72
C PHE A 138 39.58 11.10 -7.10
N LYS A 139 40.76 10.81 -7.65
CA LYS A 139 41.05 11.03 -9.08
C LYS A 139 40.39 9.94 -9.91
N VAL A 140 40.13 10.21 -11.20
CA VAL A 140 39.41 9.26 -12.08
C VAL A 140 40.20 7.96 -12.29
N ASP A 141 41.51 8.07 -12.45
CA ASP A 141 42.50 7.01 -12.67
C ASP A 141 42.90 6.24 -11.40
N ALA A 142 42.51 6.74 -10.22
CA ALA A 142 42.76 6.05 -8.96
C ALA A 142 41.87 4.80 -8.81
N GLU A 143 42.28 3.88 -7.94
CA GLU A 143 41.44 2.76 -7.54
C GLU A 143 40.08 3.26 -7.03
N ASN A 144 38.99 2.71 -7.57
CA ASN A 144 37.59 3.14 -7.34
C ASN A 144 37.23 4.55 -7.84
N GLY A 145 38.15 5.28 -8.49
CA GLY A 145 37.95 6.64 -9.00
C GLY A 145 36.75 6.77 -9.94
N ARG A 146 36.73 5.95 -11.00
CA ARG A 146 35.60 5.86 -11.95
C ARG A 146 34.27 5.60 -11.24
N THR A 147 34.25 4.63 -10.33
CA THR A 147 33.03 4.23 -9.58
C THR A 147 32.48 5.39 -8.76
N MET A 148 33.32 6.08 -7.98
CA MET A 148 32.90 7.21 -7.16
C MET A 148 32.39 8.40 -8.01
N LYS A 149 32.96 8.62 -9.19
CA LYS A 149 32.47 9.62 -10.15
C LYS A 149 31.10 9.24 -10.70
N LEU A 150 30.91 7.99 -11.09
CA LEU A 150 29.63 7.50 -11.58
C LEU A 150 28.54 7.52 -10.51
N TRP A 151 28.87 7.27 -9.24
CA TRP A 151 27.91 7.43 -8.14
C TRP A 151 27.40 8.88 -8.03
N ALA A 152 28.29 9.86 -8.18
CA ALA A 152 27.91 11.27 -8.19
C ALA A 152 27.03 11.61 -9.40
N ALA A 153 27.33 11.09 -10.60
CA ALA A 153 26.49 11.30 -11.79
C ALA A 153 25.11 10.59 -11.67
N ALA A 154 25.09 9.36 -11.17
CA ALA A 154 23.87 8.57 -10.99
C ALA A 154 22.93 9.19 -9.93
N THR A 155 23.47 9.71 -8.81
CA THR A 155 22.64 10.43 -7.82
C THR A 155 22.09 11.76 -8.35
N MET A 156 22.75 12.42 -9.30
CA MET A 156 22.16 13.57 -10.00
C MET A 156 20.96 13.15 -10.84
N VAL A 157 21.07 12.06 -11.61
CA VAL A 157 19.93 11.51 -12.36
C VAL A 157 18.79 11.13 -11.40
N LEU A 158 19.12 10.49 -10.28
CA LEU A 158 18.14 10.17 -9.25
C LEU A 158 17.41 11.42 -8.74
N VAL A 159 18.14 12.47 -8.33
CA VAL A 159 17.53 13.71 -7.84
C VAL A 159 16.71 14.39 -8.94
N ILE A 160 17.19 14.44 -10.18
CA ILE A 160 16.46 15.01 -11.33
C ILE A 160 15.13 14.28 -11.58
N THR A 161 15.12 12.96 -11.41
CA THR A 161 13.96 12.11 -11.74
C THR A 161 12.98 11.91 -10.58
N CYS A 162 13.44 12.05 -9.33
CA CYS A 162 12.63 11.83 -8.13
C CYS A 162 12.22 13.11 -7.40
N CYS A 163 12.97 14.21 -7.52
CA CYS A 163 12.64 15.49 -6.89
C CYS A 163 12.02 16.42 -7.92
N THR A 164 10.70 16.35 -8.10
CA THR A 164 9.96 17.18 -9.07
C THR A 164 9.44 18.48 -8.47
N ASP A 165 9.45 18.60 -7.14
CA ASP A 165 9.02 19.80 -6.44
C ASP A 165 9.96 21.00 -6.74
N LYS A 166 9.36 22.11 -7.18
CA LYS A 166 10.07 23.35 -7.53
C LYS A 166 10.73 24.00 -6.31
N GLU A 167 10.26 23.74 -5.09
CA GLU A 167 10.91 24.25 -3.89
C GLU A 167 12.20 23.48 -3.54
N ARG A 168 12.25 22.19 -3.85
CA ARG A 168 13.43 21.33 -3.62
C ARG A 168 14.48 21.47 -4.73
N LEU A 169 14.01 21.57 -5.97
CA LEU A 169 14.81 21.89 -7.15
C LEU A 169 14.31 23.20 -7.78
N PRO A 170 14.74 24.38 -7.25
CA PRO A 170 14.40 25.67 -7.84
C PRO A 170 14.81 25.75 -9.31
N ASN A 171 14.01 26.48 -10.09
CA ASN A 171 14.08 26.56 -11.55
C ASN A 171 15.52 26.63 -12.07
N GLY A 172 15.94 25.60 -12.82
CA GLY A 172 17.25 25.52 -13.48
C GLY A 172 18.33 24.74 -12.70
N LYS A 173 18.10 24.37 -11.43
CA LYS A 173 19.05 23.56 -10.65
C LYS A 173 19.19 22.14 -11.21
N ASP A 174 18.12 21.58 -11.73
CA ASP A 174 18.11 20.31 -12.46
C ASP A 174 18.98 20.32 -13.73
N LYS A 175 18.92 21.39 -14.55
CA LYS A 175 19.82 21.59 -15.69
C LYS A 175 21.27 21.75 -15.24
N LEU A 176 21.50 22.47 -14.14
CA LEU A 176 22.83 22.58 -13.54
C LEU A 176 23.38 21.22 -13.11
N LEU A 177 22.56 20.39 -12.45
CA LEU A 177 22.92 19.02 -12.10
C LEU A 177 23.20 18.18 -13.35
N ALA A 178 22.39 18.31 -14.39
CA ALA A 178 22.61 17.64 -15.67
C ALA A 178 23.97 18.02 -16.29
N MET A 179 24.27 19.32 -16.39
CA MET A 179 25.56 19.81 -16.90
C MET A 179 26.76 19.32 -16.07
N LEU A 180 26.63 19.33 -14.73
CA LEU A 180 27.67 18.83 -13.84
C LEU A 180 27.89 17.33 -14.02
N GLY A 181 26.81 16.56 -14.14
CA GLY A 181 26.85 15.13 -14.40
C GLY A 181 27.53 14.80 -15.72
N LEU A 182 27.18 15.52 -16.80
CA LEU A 182 27.81 15.34 -18.11
C LEU A 182 29.32 15.59 -18.05
N LYS A 183 29.77 16.66 -17.39
CA LYS A 183 31.21 16.93 -17.20
C LYS A 183 31.92 15.81 -16.43
N ILE A 184 31.24 15.19 -15.46
CA ILE A 184 31.78 14.03 -14.74
C ILE A 184 31.91 12.83 -15.70
N ILE A 185 30.89 12.54 -16.50
CA ILE A 185 30.94 11.45 -17.49
C ILE A 185 32.04 11.70 -18.54
N GLU A 186 32.17 12.91 -19.06
CA GLU A 186 33.23 13.29 -20.00
C GLU A 186 34.62 13.05 -19.40
N SER A 187 34.83 13.36 -18.11
CA SER A 187 36.09 13.08 -17.43
C SER A 187 36.39 11.58 -17.29
N VAL A 188 35.35 10.77 -17.18
CA VAL A 188 35.44 9.30 -17.11
C VAL A 188 35.77 8.71 -18.49
N GLU A 189 35.18 9.26 -19.56
CA GLU A 189 35.46 8.87 -20.95
C GLU A 189 36.86 9.30 -21.40
N ALA A 190 37.35 10.47 -20.96
CA ALA A 190 38.64 11.01 -21.39
C ALA A 190 39.86 10.24 -20.85
N VAL A 191 39.73 9.60 -19.69
CA VAL A 191 40.84 8.90 -19.00
C VAL A 191 40.75 7.37 -19.16
N GLY A 192 39.58 6.85 -19.53
CA GLY A 192 39.33 5.40 -19.60
C GLY A 192 39.53 4.81 -21.00
N ASN A 193 40.35 3.77 -21.11
CA ASN A 193 40.40 2.91 -22.32
C ASN A 193 39.14 2.01 -22.46
N LYS A 194 38.18 2.12 -21.54
CA LYS A 194 36.97 1.29 -21.51
C LYS A 194 35.76 2.13 -21.90
N PRO A 195 35.03 1.76 -22.98
CA PRO A 195 33.79 2.46 -23.36
C PRO A 195 32.75 2.35 -22.24
N LEU A 196 31.77 3.25 -22.27
CA LEU A 196 30.63 3.16 -21.36
C LEU A 196 29.90 1.83 -21.57
N ASN A 197 29.51 1.17 -20.48
CA ASN A 197 28.58 0.06 -20.54
C ASN A 197 27.12 0.57 -20.59
N ALA A 198 26.14 -0.34 -20.72
CA ALA A 198 24.73 0.01 -20.81
C ALA A 198 24.23 0.85 -19.61
N GLN A 199 24.67 0.54 -18.38
CA GLN A 199 24.26 1.27 -17.17
C GLN A 199 24.86 2.68 -17.09
N GLU A 200 26.11 2.85 -17.53
CA GLU A 200 26.76 4.16 -17.60
C GLU A 200 26.17 5.00 -18.74
N MET A 201 25.84 4.37 -19.87
CA MET A 201 25.12 5.00 -20.98
C MET A 201 23.71 5.43 -20.57
N TYR A 202 23.00 4.63 -19.76
CA TYR A 202 21.71 5.00 -19.19
C TYR A 202 21.81 6.31 -18.38
N VAL A 203 22.83 6.45 -17.53
CA VAL A 203 23.08 7.68 -16.78
C VAL A 203 23.35 8.85 -17.72
N LYS A 204 24.21 8.67 -18.73
CA LYS A 204 24.54 9.71 -19.71
C LYS A 204 23.32 10.16 -20.51
N ALA A 205 22.50 9.21 -20.99
CA ALA A 205 21.28 9.48 -21.75
C ALA A 205 20.31 10.37 -20.95
N HIS A 206 20.01 10.02 -19.70
CA HIS A 206 19.15 10.83 -18.84
C HIS A 206 19.70 12.25 -18.59
N LEU A 207 21.02 12.40 -18.44
CA LEU A 207 21.66 13.70 -18.28
C LEU A 207 21.57 14.54 -19.56
N LEU A 208 21.83 13.96 -20.74
CA LEU A 208 21.68 14.65 -22.03
C LEU A 208 20.24 15.13 -22.25
N LEU A 209 19.26 14.25 -22.00
CA LEU A 209 17.84 14.59 -22.14
C LEU A 209 17.44 15.73 -21.19
N ARG A 210 17.95 15.75 -19.95
CA ARG A 210 17.66 16.86 -19.03
C ARG A 210 18.36 18.15 -19.43
N ASN A 211 19.57 18.07 -20.01
CA ASN A 211 20.28 19.25 -20.50
C ASN A 211 19.59 19.90 -21.72
N GLY A 212 18.75 19.13 -22.43
CA GLY A 212 18.06 19.55 -23.65
C GLY A 212 18.76 19.08 -24.94
N ASP A 213 19.82 18.28 -24.82
CA ASP A 213 20.63 17.79 -25.94
C ASP A 213 20.08 16.46 -26.48
N PHE A 214 18.79 16.43 -26.82
CA PHE A 214 18.12 15.18 -27.24
C PHE A 214 18.68 14.61 -28.54
N GLU A 215 19.09 15.45 -29.50
CA GLU A 215 19.71 15.00 -30.76
C GLU A 215 20.98 14.20 -30.51
N LYS A 216 21.87 14.73 -29.65
CA LYS A 216 23.10 14.05 -29.23
C LYS A 216 22.78 12.75 -28.47
N CYS A 217 21.76 12.76 -27.61
CA CYS A 217 21.30 11.55 -26.93
C CYS A 217 20.90 10.46 -27.93
N LEU A 218 20.07 10.80 -28.93
CA LEU A 218 19.62 9.86 -29.96
C LEU A 218 20.78 9.33 -30.81
N GLU A 219 21.76 10.17 -31.15
CA GLU A 219 22.96 9.76 -31.88
C GLU A 219 23.78 8.75 -31.07
N GLU A 220 24.05 9.05 -29.80
CA GLU A 220 24.82 8.18 -28.92
C GLU A 220 24.09 6.85 -28.64
N LEU A 221 22.78 6.89 -28.39
CA LEU A 221 21.95 5.70 -28.22
C LEU A 221 21.91 4.85 -29.49
N LYS A 222 21.74 5.45 -30.66
CA LYS A 222 21.76 4.72 -31.94
C LYS A 222 23.10 4.03 -32.17
N SER A 223 24.20 4.73 -31.90
CA SER A 223 25.56 4.18 -32.00
C SER A 223 25.75 3.00 -31.04
N PHE A 224 25.28 3.14 -29.80
CA PHE A 224 25.35 2.08 -28.79
C PHE A 224 24.50 0.85 -29.17
N LEU A 225 23.22 1.08 -29.46
CA LEU A 225 22.23 0.03 -29.79
C LEU A 225 22.56 -0.75 -31.07
N SER A 226 23.36 -0.17 -31.97
CA SER A 226 23.88 -0.88 -33.14
C SER A 226 24.90 -1.99 -32.79
N LYS A 227 25.54 -1.89 -31.62
CA LYS A 227 26.56 -2.83 -31.12
C LYS A 227 26.00 -3.76 -30.05
N GLU A 228 25.19 -3.23 -29.15
CA GLU A 228 24.63 -3.95 -28.01
C GLU A 228 23.15 -3.56 -27.83
N LEU A 229 22.26 -4.53 -28.00
CA LEU A 229 20.83 -4.31 -27.86
C LEU A 229 20.43 -4.41 -26.38
N ASP A 230 20.39 -3.27 -25.70
CA ASP A 230 19.85 -3.15 -24.34
C ASP A 230 18.39 -2.65 -24.37
N LEU A 231 17.51 -3.33 -23.62
CA LEU A 231 16.07 -3.04 -23.64
C LEU A 231 15.73 -1.69 -23.01
N GLU A 232 16.41 -1.29 -21.92
CA GLU A 232 16.11 -0.03 -21.23
C GLU A 232 16.54 1.16 -22.09
N LEU A 233 17.72 1.07 -22.71
CA LEU A 233 18.19 2.08 -23.66
C LEU A 233 17.32 2.14 -24.92
N LEU A 234 16.84 1.00 -25.42
CA LEU A 234 15.91 0.95 -26.55
C LEU A 234 14.58 1.61 -26.23
N MET A 235 14.06 1.42 -25.02
CA MET A 235 12.83 2.08 -24.55
C MET A 235 13.01 3.60 -24.48
N ILE A 236 14.14 4.08 -23.94
CA ILE A 236 14.46 5.52 -23.92
C ILE A 236 14.53 6.06 -25.36
N TYR A 237 15.19 5.31 -26.25
CA TYR A 237 15.32 5.69 -27.66
C TYR A 237 13.95 5.81 -28.36
N TYR A 238 13.05 4.84 -28.19
CA TYR A 238 11.70 4.89 -28.76
C TYR A 238 10.87 6.04 -28.20
N GLN A 239 10.90 6.26 -26.89
CA GLN A 239 10.16 7.34 -26.24
C GLN A 239 10.58 8.72 -26.76
N GLU A 240 11.89 8.94 -26.94
CA GLU A 240 12.38 10.22 -27.42
C GLU A 240 12.16 10.40 -28.93
N LEU A 241 12.26 9.34 -29.75
CA LEU A 241 11.85 9.41 -31.16
C LEU A 241 10.37 9.75 -31.32
N GLU A 242 9.49 9.14 -30.52
CA GLU A 242 8.05 9.42 -30.54
C GLU A 242 7.75 10.86 -30.11
N LYS A 243 8.34 11.31 -29.00
CA LYS A 243 8.15 12.64 -28.43
C LYS A 243 8.62 13.77 -29.34
N HIS A 244 9.68 13.54 -30.11
CA HIS A 244 10.24 14.49 -31.07
C HIS A 244 9.74 14.26 -32.50
N GLU A 245 8.71 13.45 -32.68
CA GLU A 245 8.05 13.23 -33.98
C GLU A 245 8.98 12.70 -35.08
N MET A 246 10.03 11.96 -34.70
CA MET A 246 10.98 11.33 -35.63
C MET A 246 10.41 10.02 -36.20
N TRP A 247 9.27 10.14 -36.90
CA TRP A 247 8.43 9.01 -37.29
C TRP A 247 9.12 7.99 -38.19
N GLU A 248 9.95 8.44 -39.14
CA GLU A 248 10.64 7.55 -40.09
C GLU A 248 11.59 6.59 -39.37
N GLU A 249 12.39 7.12 -38.45
CA GLU A 249 13.33 6.31 -37.66
C GLU A 249 12.59 5.43 -36.65
N LEU A 250 11.54 5.95 -36.01
CA LEU A 250 10.70 5.16 -35.11
C LEU A 250 10.06 3.97 -35.83
N TYR A 251 9.50 4.20 -37.02
CA TYR A 251 8.89 3.16 -37.85
C TYR A 251 9.94 2.11 -38.25
N ARG A 252 11.09 2.56 -38.77
CA ARG A 252 12.19 1.68 -39.19
C ARG A 252 12.67 0.78 -38.04
N MET A 253 12.88 1.35 -36.87
CA MET A 253 13.45 0.62 -35.73
C MET A 253 12.43 -0.32 -35.08
N THR A 254 11.18 0.11 -34.92
CA THR A 254 10.12 -0.75 -34.36
C THR A 254 9.78 -1.91 -35.28
N THR A 255 9.71 -1.68 -36.60
CA THR A 255 9.51 -2.77 -37.57
C THR A 255 10.71 -3.70 -37.66
N TYR A 256 11.94 -3.18 -37.59
CA TYR A 256 13.14 -4.01 -37.49
C TYR A 256 13.11 -4.90 -36.25
N TYR A 257 12.78 -4.33 -35.08
CA TYR A 257 12.68 -5.08 -33.82
C TYR A 257 11.62 -6.19 -33.87
N VAL A 258 10.44 -5.89 -34.41
CA VAL A 258 9.35 -6.88 -34.49
C VAL A 258 9.61 -7.94 -35.56
N CYS A 259 10.06 -7.54 -36.75
CA CYS A 259 10.12 -8.43 -37.92
C CYS A 259 11.48 -9.12 -38.08
N HIS A 260 12.58 -8.39 -37.92
CA HIS A 260 13.93 -8.93 -38.15
C HIS A 260 14.49 -9.59 -36.89
N ILE A 261 14.34 -8.95 -35.72
CA ILE A 261 14.72 -9.58 -34.44
C ILE A 261 13.68 -10.65 -34.04
N GLY A 262 12.42 -10.48 -34.45
CA GLY A 262 11.38 -11.49 -34.29
C GLY A 262 10.65 -11.46 -32.95
N THR A 263 10.73 -10.34 -32.22
CA THR A 263 10.09 -10.16 -30.91
C THR A 263 8.65 -9.67 -31.08
N ASP A 264 7.67 -10.54 -30.76
CA ASP A 264 6.23 -10.22 -30.85
C ASP A 264 5.77 -9.37 -29.65
N ASP A 265 6.21 -8.12 -29.61
CA ASP A 265 5.95 -7.17 -28.52
C ASP A 265 4.82 -6.17 -28.85
N TRP A 266 3.84 -6.05 -27.94
CA TRP A 266 2.65 -5.22 -28.16
C TRP A 266 2.94 -3.72 -28.19
N ASP A 267 3.88 -3.25 -27.35
CA ASP A 267 4.21 -1.83 -27.31
C ASP A 267 4.94 -1.39 -28.59
N SER A 268 5.83 -2.24 -29.09
CA SER A 268 6.50 -2.05 -30.38
C SER A 268 5.50 -2.06 -31.55
N TRP A 269 4.52 -2.97 -31.57
CA TRP A 269 3.46 -2.96 -32.58
C TRP A 269 2.65 -1.66 -32.58
N LYS A 270 2.25 -1.14 -31.40
CA LYS A 270 1.52 0.13 -31.31
C LYS A 270 2.34 1.30 -31.86
N LEU A 271 3.63 1.38 -31.51
CA LEU A 271 4.53 2.43 -32.00
C LEU A 271 4.77 2.32 -33.51
N ALA A 272 4.94 1.10 -34.04
CA ALA A 272 5.06 0.85 -35.48
C ALA A 272 3.80 1.30 -36.24
N ILE A 273 2.61 0.94 -35.75
CA ILE A 273 1.34 1.36 -36.36
C ILE A 273 1.14 2.87 -36.26
N LYS A 274 1.44 3.47 -35.10
CA LYS A 274 1.32 4.92 -34.88
C LYS A 274 2.23 5.71 -35.82
N SER A 275 3.51 5.31 -35.92
CA SER A 275 4.48 5.95 -36.82
C SER A 275 4.12 5.74 -38.30
N ALA A 276 3.65 4.55 -38.70
CA ALA A 276 3.16 4.29 -40.05
C ALA A 276 1.99 5.20 -40.44
N LYS A 277 0.99 5.35 -39.55
CA LYS A 277 -0.15 6.26 -39.76
C LYS A 277 0.32 7.71 -39.94
N LYS A 278 1.32 8.16 -39.17
CA LYS A 278 1.93 9.51 -39.31
C LYS A 278 2.70 9.71 -40.61
N LEU A 279 3.26 8.65 -41.18
CA LEU A 279 4.00 8.67 -42.44
C LEU A 279 3.12 8.37 -43.66
N ASN A 280 1.82 8.17 -43.49
CA ASN A 280 0.90 7.66 -44.53
C ASN A 280 1.33 6.29 -45.12
N LYS A 281 2.01 5.46 -44.33
CA LYS A 281 2.46 4.10 -44.68
C LYS A 281 1.50 3.01 -44.15
N SER A 282 0.20 3.32 -44.04
CA SER A 282 -0.80 2.41 -43.47
C SER A 282 -0.90 1.09 -44.25
N SER A 283 -0.76 1.12 -45.57
CA SER A 283 -0.80 -0.10 -46.40
C SER A 283 0.40 -1.02 -46.16
N GLU A 284 1.60 -0.44 -46.05
CA GLU A 284 2.84 -1.19 -45.79
C GLU A 284 2.79 -1.90 -44.43
N ILE A 285 2.35 -1.20 -43.38
CA ILE A 285 2.24 -1.82 -42.05
C ILE A 285 1.13 -2.89 -42.00
N LYS A 286 0.02 -2.70 -42.73
CA LYS A 286 -1.04 -3.72 -42.86
C LYS A 286 -0.47 -5.00 -43.50
N GLU A 287 0.30 -4.87 -44.58
CA GLU A 287 0.97 -6.01 -45.24
C GLU A 287 1.97 -6.72 -44.31
N ILE A 288 2.78 -5.96 -43.56
CA ILE A 288 3.70 -6.53 -42.56
C ILE A 288 2.94 -7.34 -41.52
N ILE A 289 1.84 -6.81 -40.98
CA ILE A 289 1.01 -7.49 -39.97
C ILE A 289 0.34 -8.74 -40.57
N GLU A 290 -0.11 -8.68 -41.82
CA GLU A 290 -0.75 -9.81 -42.50
C GLU A 290 0.21 -10.98 -42.74
N ASN A 291 1.44 -10.66 -43.13
CA ASN A 291 2.50 -11.64 -43.41
C ASN A 291 3.23 -12.12 -42.14
N TYR A 292 3.04 -11.45 -41.01
CA TYR A 292 3.62 -11.89 -39.74
C TYR A 292 2.96 -13.19 -39.23
N LYS A 293 3.75 -14.02 -38.55
CA LYS A 293 3.26 -15.28 -37.94
C LYS A 293 2.05 -15.01 -37.03
N PRO A 294 0.97 -15.82 -37.11
CA PRO A 294 -0.22 -15.57 -36.30
C PRO A 294 0.03 -15.85 -34.81
N GLY A 295 0.21 -14.78 -34.04
CA GLY A 295 0.25 -14.75 -32.57
C GLY A 295 -0.77 -13.78 -31.96
N ARG A 296 -0.98 -13.81 -30.63
CA ARG A 296 -1.96 -12.94 -29.93
C ARG A 296 -1.77 -11.46 -30.29
N ASN A 297 -0.55 -10.94 -30.18
CA ASN A 297 -0.24 -9.53 -30.43
C ASN A 297 -0.41 -9.16 -31.92
N SER A 298 0.05 -10.02 -32.85
CA SER A 298 -0.19 -9.80 -34.29
C SER A 298 -1.69 -9.77 -34.66
N GLN A 299 -2.54 -10.58 -34.01
CA GLN A 299 -3.99 -10.57 -34.26
C GLN A 299 -4.64 -9.32 -33.67
N LEU A 300 -4.19 -8.85 -32.51
CA LEU A 300 -4.62 -7.56 -31.97
C LEU A 300 -4.15 -6.39 -32.83
N ALA A 301 -2.96 -6.49 -33.43
CA ALA A 301 -2.43 -5.49 -34.35
C ALA A 301 -3.32 -5.37 -35.60
N LYS A 302 -3.89 -6.48 -36.09
CA LYS A 302 -4.89 -6.47 -37.19
C LYS A 302 -6.14 -5.68 -36.85
N ILE A 303 -6.56 -5.64 -35.59
CA ILE A 303 -7.69 -4.81 -35.14
C ILE A 303 -7.23 -3.35 -35.01
N TYR A 304 -6.08 -3.13 -34.37
CA TYR A 304 -5.59 -1.79 -34.02
C TYR A 304 -5.14 -0.95 -35.24
N VAL A 305 -4.68 -1.60 -36.30
CA VAL A 305 -4.22 -0.91 -37.53
C VAL A 305 -5.37 -0.33 -38.36
N VAL A 306 -6.59 -0.84 -38.19
CA VAL A 306 -7.77 -0.37 -38.93
C VAL A 306 -8.00 1.13 -38.67
N ASP A 307 -8.46 1.83 -39.70
CA ASP A 307 -8.72 3.26 -39.65
C ASP A 307 -10.00 3.55 -38.86
N ASP A 308 -10.11 4.73 -38.25
CA ASP A 308 -11.11 4.95 -37.21
C ASP A 308 -12.56 4.97 -37.73
N ASP A 309 -12.70 5.38 -38.97
CA ASP A 309 -13.89 5.49 -39.79
C ASP A 309 -14.31 4.17 -40.45
N ASP A 310 -13.43 3.16 -40.54
CA ASP A 310 -13.72 1.86 -41.13
C ASP A 310 -14.41 0.91 -40.14
N ILE A 311 -15.69 1.16 -39.88
CA ILE A 311 -16.50 0.35 -38.95
C ILE A 311 -16.61 -1.11 -39.43
N GLU A 312 -16.67 -1.36 -40.74
CA GLU A 312 -16.78 -2.71 -41.30
C GLU A 312 -15.47 -3.49 -41.16
N GLY A 313 -14.33 -2.86 -41.40
CA GLY A 313 -13.01 -3.42 -41.14
C GLY A 313 -12.81 -3.72 -39.66
N LYS A 314 -13.20 -2.80 -38.76
CA LYS A 314 -13.16 -3.02 -37.31
C LYS A 314 -14.02 -4.21 -36.91
N GLN A 315 -15.24 -4.31 -37.43
CA GLN A 315 -16.14 -5.43 -37.21
C GLN A 315 -15.54 -6.76 -37.67
N ARG A 316 -15.03 -6.83 -38.90
CA ARG A 316 -14.35 -8.04 -39.39
C ARG A 316 -13.13 -8.41 -38.54
N GLY A 317 -12.34 -7.42 -38.11
CA GLY A 317 -11.21 -7.63 -37.21
C GLY A 317 -11.64 -8.23 -35.87
N PHE A 318 -12.72 -7.70 -35.28
CA PHE A 318 -13.30 -8.22 -34.05
C PHE A 318 -13.82 -9.65 -34.20
N GLU A 319 -14.62 -9.93 -35.24
CA GLU A 319 -15.16 -11.26 -35.53
C GLU A 319 -14.03 -12.29 -35.75
N ASN A 320 -12.99 -11.91 -36.49
CA ASN A 320 -11.82 -12.76 -36.70
C ASN A 320 -11.09 -13.08 -35.39
N TYR A 321 -10.91 -12.09 -34.51
CA TYR A 321 -10.29 -12.31 -33.21
C TYR A 321 -11.17 -13.18 -32.31
N LEU A 322 -12.47 -12.90 -32.26
CA LEU A 322 -13.45 -13.66 -31.52
C LEU A 322 -13.42 -15.14 -31.93
N SER A 323 -13.51 -15.43 -33.23
CA SER A 323 -13.50 -16.81 -33.74
C SER A 323 -12.27 -17.63 -33.30
N ARG A 324 -11.12 -16.98 -33.11
CA ARG A 324 -9.85 -17.62 -32.72
C ARG A 324 -9.65 -17.75 -31.22
N PHE A 325 -10.11 -16.76 -30.45
CA PHE A 325 -9.77 -16.63 -29.02
C PHE A 325 -10.99 -16.74 -28.10
N MET A 326 -12.20 -16.99 -28.59
CA MET A 326 -13.43 -17.07 -27.75
C MET A 326 -13.30 -18.07 -26.60
N ASN A 327 -12.55 -19.16 -26.78
CA ASN A 327 -12.29 -20.17 -25.74
C ASN A 327 -11.08 -19.85 -24.85
N LYS A 328 -10.45 -18.68 -25.00
CA LYS A 328 -9.28 -18.25 -24.20
C LYS A 328 -9.70 -17.17 -23.23
N LEU A 329 -9.40 -17.34 -21.94
CA LEU A 329 -9.76 -16.39 -20.87
C LEU A 329 -9.12 -15.01 -21.05
N SER A 330 -8.03 -14.89 -21.82
CA SER A 330 -7.40 -13.60 -22.11
C SER A 330 -8.24 -12.70 -23.02
N LEU A 331 -9.18 -13.25 -23.80
CA LEU A 331 -9.98 -12.52 -24.79
C LEU A 331 -10.68 -11.30 -24.19
N TYR A 332 -11.34 -11.47 -23.05
CA TYR A 332 -12.02 -10.35 -22.39
C TYR A 332 -11.07 -9.19 -22.10
N LEU A 333 -9.90 -9.47 -21.50
CA LEU A 333 -8.92 -8.44 -21.16
C LEU A 333 -8.28 -7.80 -22.38
N ASP A 334 -8.11 -8.56 -23.46
CA ASP A 334 -7.62 -8.08 -24.75
C ASP A 334 -8.55 -7.04 -25.37
N LEU A 335 -9.85 -7.33 -25.36
CA LEU A 335 -10.86 -6.53 -26.04
C LEU A 335 -11.45 -5.42 -25.16
N LYS A 336 -11.32 -5.52 -23.83
CA LYS A 336 -11.95 -4.60 -22.86
C LYS A 336 -11.76 -3.13 -23.22
N LYS A 337 -10.52 -2.68 -23.45
CA LYS A 337 -10.23 -1.28 -23.78
C LYS A 337 -10.82 -0.84 -25.13
N PHE A 338 -10.83 -1.73 -26.12
CA PHE A 338 -11.44 -1.44 -27.42
C PHE A 338 -12.95 -1.22 -27.28
N LEU A 339 -13.60 -2.12 -26.52
CA LEU A 339 -15.04 -2.09 -26.26
C LEU A 339 -15.45 -0.87 -25.42
N GLU A 340 -14.70 -0.54 -24.38
CA GLU A 340 -14.93 0.67 -23.56
C GLU A 340 -14.79 1.96 -24.38
N ASN A 341 -13.88 1.98 -25.35
CA ASN A 341 -13.69 3.11 -26.27
C ASN A 341 -14.73 3.17 -27.40
N GLY A 342 -15.69 2.24 -27.45
CA GLY A 342 -16.74 2.24 -28.46
C GLY A 342 -16.23 1.98 -29.89
N PHE A 343 -15.20 1.15 -30.06
CA PHE A 343 -14.59 0.94 -31.38
C PHE A 343 -15.54 0.36 -32.43
N ILE A 344 -16.62 -0.33 -32.00
CA ILE A 344 -17.74 -0.81 -32.83
C ILE A 344 -19.05 -0.50 -32.08
N PRO A 345 -20.17 -0.20 -32.78
CA PRO A 345 -21.50 -0.10 -32.18
C PRO A 345 -21.92 -1.34 -31.35
N LYS A 346 -22.64 -1.12 -30.25
CA LYS A 346 -23.06 -2.19 -29.31
C LYS A 346 -23.86 -3.31 -29.98
N ASP A 347 -24.79 -2.96 -30.86
CA ASP A 347 -25.65 -3.95 -31.52
C ASP A 347 -24.83 -4.91 -32.39
N LYS A 348 -23.84 -4.38 -33.13
CA LYS A 348 -22.91 -5.19 -33.94
C LYS A 348 -22.04 -6.12 -33.09
N ILE A 349 -21.64 -5.67 -31.89
CA ILE A 349 -20.91 -6.52 -30.93
C ILE A 349 -21.80 -7.67 -30.46
N LEU A 350 -23.05 -7.38 -30.09
CA LEU A 350 -24.03 -8.39 -29.68
C LEU A 350 -24.31 -9.39 -30.81
N ASP A 351 -24.48 -8.92 -32.05
CA ASP A 351 -24.69 -9.77 -33.22
C ASP A 351 -23.52 -10.72 -33.45
N SER A 352 -22.29 -10.21 -33.36
CA SER A 352 -21.06 -11.00 -33.49
C SER A 352 -20.92 -12.05 -32.38
N LEU A 353 -21.22 -11.68 -31.14
CA LEU A 353 -21.22 -12.59 -29.99
C LEU A 353 -22.27 -13.69 -30.15
N ASN A 354 -23.50 -13.33 -30.50
CA ASN A 354 -24.60 -14.26 -30.72
C ASN A 354 -24.30 -15.23 -31.88
N THR A 355 -23.65 -14.73 -32.94
CA THR A 355 -23.22 -15.56 -34.07
C THR A 355 -22.23 -16.63 -33.62
N GLU A 356 -21.19 -16.26 -32.86
CA GLU A 356 -20.22 -17.23 -32.33
C GLU A 356 -20.84 -18.15 -31.26
N TYR A 357 -21.76 -17.64 -30.43
CA TYR A 357 -22.51 -18.43 -29.46
C TYR A 357 -23.31 -19.55 -30.14
N ASN A 358 -24.04 -19.22 -31.21
CA ASN A 358 -24.85 -20.17 -31.97
C ASN A 358 -23.98 -21.15 -32.77
N LYS A 359 -22.92 -20.66 -33.42
CA LYS A 359 -21.99 -21.48 -34.20
C LYS A 359 -21.31 -22.58 -33.36
N ARG A 360 -21.10 -22.32 -32.07
CA ARG A 360 -20.50 -23.25 -31.10
C ARG A 360 -21.52 -24.11 -30.36
N ASP A 361 -22.81 -23.95 -30.67
CA ASP A 361 -23.90 -24.67 -30.02
C ASP A 361 -23.82 -24.59 -28.48
N LEU A 362 -23.66 -23.37 -27.97
CA LEU A 362 -23.66 -23.12 -26.52
C LEU A 362 -25.08 -23.19 -25.94
N ALA A 363 -26.12 -23.00 -26.78
CA ALA A 363 -27.50 -23.12 -26.37
C ALA A 363 -27.84 -24.52 -25.82
N SER A 364 -27.42 -25.58 -26.51
CA SER A 364 -27.63 -26.96 -26.04
C SER A 364 -26.85 -27.28 -24.77
N VAL A 365 -25.72 -26.62 -24.52
CA VAL A 365 -25.01 -26.71 -23.23
C VAL A 365 -25.83 -26.10 -22.10
N VAL A 366 -26.32 -24.87 -22.31
CA VAL A 366 -27.09 -24.14 -21.31
C VAL A 366 -28.41 -24.84 -20.99
N LYS A 367 -29.05 -25.46 -21.98
CA LYS A 367 -30.25 -26.29 -21.79
C LYS A 367 -29.97 -27.67 -21.17
N GLY A 368 -28.71 -28.05 -21.01
CA GLY A 368 -28.32 -29.37 -20.50
C GLY A 368 -28.50 -30.52 -21.49
N GLU A 369 -28.78 -30.23 -22.77
CA GLU A 369 -28.89 -31.20 -23.86
C GLU A 369 -27.51 -31.76 -24.24
N ARG A 370 -26.45 -30.96 -24.03
CA ARG A 370 -25.04 -31.33 -24.26
C ARG A 370 -24.20 -31.06 -23.01
N LYS A 371 -23.34 -31.99 -22.62
CA LYS A 371 -22.41 -31.79 -21.51
C LYS A 371 -21.32 -30.78 -21.89
N SER A 372 -21.08 -29.77 -21.04
CA SER A 372 -20.03 -28.78 -21.24
C SER A 372 -18.62 -29.37 -21.09
N ASN A 373 -17.68 -28.82 -21.85
CA ASN A 373 -16.25 -29.01 -21.68
C ASN A 373 -15.56 -27.67 -21.27
N ALA A 374 -14.23 -27.69 -21.10
CA ALA A 374 -13.47 -26.50 -20.68
C ALA A 374 -13.51 -25.34 -21.70
N ASP A 375 -13.54 -25.65 -23.00
CA ASP A 375 -13.66 -24.62 -24.05
C ASP A 375 -15.03 -23.96 -24.02
N ASP A 376 -16.11 -24.74 -23.86
CA ASP A 376 -17.48 -24.22 -23.71
C ASP A 376 -17.58 -23.28 -22.50
N LEU A 377 -17.00 -23.68 -21.36
CA LEU A 377 -16.93 -22.86 -20.16
C LEU A 377 -16.26 -21.51 -20.44
N ASN A 378 -15.06 -21.53 -21.04
CA ASN A 378 -14.33 -20.30 -21.34
C ASN A 378 -15.10 -19.41 -22.33
N CYS A 379 -15.79 -20.00 -23.31
CA CYS A 379 -16.64 -19.25 -24.24
C CYS A 379 -17.81 -18.59 -23.51
N LEU A 380 -18.52 -19.30 -22.64
CA LEU A 380 -19.63 -18.75 -21.85
C LEU A 380 -19.16 -17.60 -20.93
N VAL A 381 -17.99 -17.76 -20.30
CA VAL A 381 -17.37 -16.72 -19.47
C VAL A 381 -17.07 -15.46 -20.28
N ASN A 382 -16.42 -15.61 -21.43
CA ASN A 382 -16.12 -14.48 -22.31
C ASN A 382 -17.40 -13.81 -22.84
N TYR A 383 -18.40 -14.61 -23.23
CA TYR A 383 -19.69 -14.13 -23.70
C TYR A 383 -20.39 -13.25 -22.67
N ILE A 384 -20.57 -13.76 -21.44
CA ILE A 384 -21.29 -13.02 -20.40
C ILE A 384 -20.53 -11.78 -19.94
N LYS A 385 -19.19 -11.85 -19.87
CA LYS A 385 -18.35 -10.71 -19.48
C LYS A 385 -18.40 -9.59 -20.50
N ILE A 386 -18.27 -9.90 -21.79
CA ILE A 386 -18.40 -8.88 -22.85
C ILE A 386 -19.82 -8.30 -22.86
N LYS A 387 -20.86 -9.13 -22.75
CA LYS A 387 -22.27 -8.69 -22.66
C LYS A 387 -22.47 -7.70 -21.50
N SER A 388 -21.94 -8.02 -20.31
CA SER A 388 -22.02 -7.15 -19.12
C SER A 388 -21.19 -5.87 -19.22
N LEU A 389 -20.09 -5.89 -19.99
CA LEU A 389 -19.25 -4.71 -20.20
C LEU A 389 -19.94 -3.68 -21.09
N ILE A 390 -20.57 -4.12 -22.19
CA ILE A 390 -21.23 -3.22 -23.14
C ILE A 390 -22.59 -2.74 -22.65
N ASP A 391 -23.26 -3.50 -21.79
CA ASP A 391 -24.49 -3.12 -21.12
C ASP A 391 -24.44 -3.35 -19.59
N PRO A 392 -23.94 -2.38 -18.81
CA PRO A 392 -23.87 -2.50 -17.35
C PRO A 392 -25.23 -2.48 -16.63
N GLN A 393 -26.34 -2.16 -17.33
CA GLN A 393 -27.67 -2.16 -16.71
C GLN A 393 -28.22 -3.57 -16.50
N ILE A 394 -27.71 -4.56 -17.24
CA ILE A 394 -28.17 -5.95 -17.13
C ILE A 394 -28.01 -6.55 -15.73
N PHE A 395 -27.09 -6.03 -14.91
CA PHE A 395 -26.96 -6.48 -13.52
C PHE A 395 -28.19 -6.16 -12.65
N LEU A 396 -29.06 -5.23 -13.06
CA LEU A 396 -30.35 -4.95 -12.42
C LEU A 396 -31.45 -5.90 -12.91
N GLU A 397 -31.17 -6.69 -13.94
CA GLU A 397 -32.13 -7.62 -14.51
C GLU A 397 -32.05 -8.97 -13.83
N LYS A 398 -33.21 -9.46 -13.39
CA LYS A 398 -33.35 -10.78 -12.80
C LYS A 398 -33.00 -11.93 -13.77
N SER A 399 -33.21 -11.71 -15.06
CA SER A 399 -32.81 -12.63 -16.15
C SER A 399 -31.31 -12.87 -16.14
N PHE A 400 -30.49 -11.82 -16.00
CA PHE A 400 -29.03 -11.92 -15.97
C PHE A 400 -28.53 -12.69 -14.75
N PHE A 401 -29.10 -12.44 -13.57
CA PHE A 401 -28.82 -13.25 -12.36
C PHE A 401 -29.06 -14.74 -12.62
N LYS A 402 -30.24 -15.09 -13.16
CA LYS A 402 -30.61 -16.48 -13.47
C LYS A 402 -29.68 -17.09 -14.53
N GLU A 403 -29.33 -16.34 -15.56
CA GLU A 403 -28.39 -16.76 -16.61
C GLU A 403 -27.03 -17.12 -16.01
N CYS A 404 -26.49 -16.30 -15.10
CA CYS A 404 -25.23 -16.58 -14.41
C CYS A 404 -25.31 -17.84 -13.54
N CYS A 405 -26.37 -17.99 -12.72
CA CYS A 405 -26.57 -19.18 -11.90
C CYS A 405 -26.69 -20.45 -12.74
N GLN A 406 -27.41 -20.38 -13.86
CA GLN A 406 -27.55 -21.49 -14.81
C GLN A 406 -26.20 -21.86 -15.45
N TYR A 407 -25.40 -20.88 -15.88
CA TYR A 407 -24.08 -21.12 -16.46
C TYR A 407 -23.13 -21.79 -15.47
N TYR A 408 -23.17 -21.37 -14.19
CA TYR A 408 -22.45 -22.05 -13.13
C TYR A 408 -22.93 -23.50 -12.96
N GLU A 409 -24.24 -23.72 -12.90
CA GLU A 409 -24.84 -25.04 -12.69
C GLU A 409 -24.45 -26.06 -13.77
N VAL A 410 -24.50 -25.67 -15.05
CA VAL A 410 -24.19 -26.57 -16.17
C VAL A 410 -22.70 -26.78 -16.41
N THR A 411 -21.83 -26.03 -15.71
CA THR A 411 -20.37 -26.15 -15.83
C THR A 411 -19.69 -26.65 -14.55
N LYS A 412 -20.36 -26.60 -13.39
CA LYS A 412 -19.76 -26.97 -12.09
C LYS A 412 -19.24 -28.41 -12.02
N HIS A 413 -19.72 -29.34 -12.86
CA HIS A 413 -19.19 -30.71 -12.90
C HIS A 413 -17.74 -30.77 -13.37
N LEU A 414 -17.26 -29.74 -14.07
CA LEU A 414 -15.87 -29.65 -14.51
C LEU A 414 -14.89 -29.49 -13.34
N LEU A 415 -15.36 -29.01 -12.17
CA LEU A 415 -14.57 -28.97 -10.93
C LEU A 415 -14.05 -30.36 -10.53
N ASN A 416 -14.79 -31.44 -10.85
CA ASN A 416 -14.40 -32.80 -10.47
C ASN A 416 -13.13 -33.29 -11.19
N ASN A 417 -12.78 -32.65 -12.32
CA ASN A 417 -11.63 -32.99 -13.14
C ASN A 417 -10.60 -31.85 -13.18
N LEU A 418 -10.75 -30.83 -12.33
CA LEU A 418 -9.84 -29.71 -12.26
C LEU A 418 -8.59 -30.13 -11.49
N GLU A 419 -7.42 -29.77 -12.01
CA GLU A 419 -6.17 -29.94 -11.28
C GLU A 419 -6.17 -29.12 -9.99
N GLU A 420 -5.51 -29.61 -8.95
CA GLU A 420 -5.61 -29.08 -7.59
C GLU A 420 -5.35 -27.56 -7.50
N TYR A 421 -4.42 -27.03 -8.28
CA TYR A 421 -3.98 -25.63 -8.25
C TYR A 421 -4.54 -24.78 -9.40
N ASP A 422 -5.37 -25.35 -10.27
CA ASP A 422 -5.88 -24.65 -11.43
C ASP A 422 -7.07 -23.75 -11.09
N TYR A 423 -7.17 -22.65 -11.84
CA TYR A 423 -8.29 -21.71 -11.76
C TYR A 423 -9.53 -22.28 -12.43
N PHE A 424 -10.66 -22.29 -11.72
CA PHE A 424 -11.94 -22.64 -12.31
C PHE A 424 -12.68 -21.40 -12.81
N ALA A 425 -12.73 -21.22 -14.14
CA ALA A 425 -13.37 -20.05 -14.74
C ALA A 425 -14.88 -19.93 -14.45
N GLY A 426 -15.56 -20.99 -14.01
CA GLY A 426 -16.99 -20.91 -13.66
C GLY A 426 -17.26 -20.05 -12.42
N PHE A 427 -16.25 -19.77 -11.58
CA PHE A 427 -16.39 -18.86 -10.45
C PHE A 427 -16.67 -17.41 -10.87
N GLU A 428 -16.35 -17.04 -12.11
CA GLU A 428 -16.74 -15.77 -12.71
C GLU A 428 -18.26 -15.58 -12.68
N PHE A 429 -19.03 -16.62 -13.03
CA PHE A 429 -20.50 -16.58 -12.98
C PHE A 429 -21.02 -16.40 -11.57
N LEU A 430 -20.37 -17.05 -10.60
CA LEU A 430 -20.74 -16.95 -9.20
C LEU A 430 -20.59 -15.50 -8.71
N ILE A 431 -19.45 -14.86 -8.97
CA ILE A 431 -19.23 -13.45 -8.60
C ILE A 431 -20.19 -12.51 -9.36
N LEU A 432 -20.44 -12.73 -10.65
CA LEU A 432 -21.41 -11.93 -11.40
C LEU A 432 -22.84 -12.06 -10.85
N SER A 433 -23.26 -13.27 -10.45
CA SER A 433 -24.57 -13.50 -9.84
C SER A 433 -24.71 -12.84 -8.47
N ILE A 434 -23.70 -12.94 -7.59
CA ILE A 434 -23.66 -12.27 -6.29
C ILE A 434 -23.77 -10.75 -6.47
N ARG A 435 -23.03 -10.18 -7.43
CA ARG A 435 -23.09 -8.75 -7.73
C ARG A 435 -24.48 -8.33 -8.22
N SER A 436 -25.05 -9.09 -9.15
CA SER A 436 -26.41 -8.82 -9.64
C SER A 436 -27.43 -8.89 -8.49
N TYR A 437 -27.34 -9.90 -7.64
CA TYR A 437 -28.20 -10.04 -6.45
C TYR A 437 -28.10 -8.83 -5.51
N LEU A 438 -26.88 -8.40 -5.17
CA LEU A 438 -26.67 -7.21 -4.33
C LEU A 438 -27.23 -5.94 -4.99
N ARG A 439 -27.06 -5.77 -6.31
CA ARG A 439 -27.60 -4.61 -7.03
C ARG A 439 -29.12 -4.60 -7.10
N ILE A 440 -29.75 -5.76 -7.25
CA ILE A 440 -31.22 -5.89 -7.32
C ILE A 440 -31.84 -5.65 -5.95
N THR A 441 -31.32 -6.32 -4.92
CA THR A 441 -31.90 -6.26 -3.56
C THR A 441 -31.51 -5.01 -2.80
N LYS A 442 -30.35 -4.41 -3.11
CA LYS A 442 -29.74 -3.29 -2.37
C LYS A 442 -29.61 -3.57 -0.87
N SER A 443 -29.57 -4.85 -0.48
CA SER A 443 -29.47 -5.26 0.92
C SER A 443 -28.01 -5.24 1.37
N SER A 444 -27.77 -4.56 2.48
CA SER A 444 -26.52 -4.60 3.25
C SER A 444 -26.76 -5.20 4.64
N GLU A 445 -27.80 -6.02 4.78
CA GLU A 445 -28.19 -6.63 6.05
C GLU A 445 -27.27 -7.80 6.40
N ASN A 446 -27.11 -8.05 7.70
CA ASN A 446 -26.28 -9.14 8.20
C ASN A 446 -26.72 -10.51 7.64
N GLN A 447 -28.03 -10.77 7.57
CA GLN A 447 -28.56 -12.02 7.03
C GLN A 447 -28.17 -12.25 5.56
N THR A 448 -28.11 -11.18 4.76
CA THR A 448 -27.62 -11.25 3.37
C THR A 448 -26.17 -11.73 3.33
N PHE A 449 -25.29 -11.19 4.19
CA PHE A 449 -23.90 -11.63 4.23
C PHE A 449 -23.76 -13.09 4.69
N LEU A 450 -24.55 -13.54 5.68
CA LEU A 450 -24.55 -14.93 6.13
C LEU A 450 -24.93 -15.90 4.99
N ASN A 451 -25.96 -15.58 4.21
CA ASN A 451 -26.38 -16.37 3.06
C ASN A 451 -25.28 -16.42 1.97
N LEU A 452 -24.65 -15.29 1.67
CA LEU A 452 -23.55 -15.21 0.70
C LEU A 452 -22.29 -15.95 1.17
N ILE A 453 -21.98 -15.94 2.47
CA ILE A 453 -20.90 -16.72 3.07
C ILE A 453 -21.14 -18.22 2.83
N ILE A 454 -22.36 -18.72 3.05
CA ILE A 454 -22.70 -20.15 2.84
C ILE A 454 -22.47 -20.55 1.37
N ILE A 455 -22.85 -19.68 0.43
CA ILE A 455 -22.63 -19.88 -1.00
C ILE A 455 -21.12 -20.00 -1.32
N LEU A 456 -20.31 -19.07 -0.80
CA LEU A 456 -18.87 -19.07 -1.06
C LEU A 456 -18.11 -20.19 -0.35
N GLU A 457 -18.47 -20.56 0.88
CA GLU A 457 -17.89 -21.70 1.58
C GLU A 457 -18.12 -23.01 0.79
N ASN A 458 -19.32 -23.20 0.23
CA ASN A 458 -19.61 -24.37 -0.60
C ASN A 458 -18.75 -24.43 -1.88
N ALA A 459 -18.48 -23.28 -2.49
CA ALA A 459 -17.62 -23.18 -3.66
C ALA A 459 -16.14 -23.45 -3.30
N ILE A 460 -15.64 -22.83 -2.23
CA ILE A 460 -14.24 -22.96 -1.77
C ILE A 460 -13.95 -24.38 -1.26
N CYS A 461 -14.93 -25.08 -0.66
CA CYS A 461 -14.75 -26.50 -0.29
C CYS A 461 -14.39 -27.38 -1.50
N LYS A 462 -14.78 -26.99 -2.72
CA LYS A 462 -14.47 -27.73 -3.96
C LYS A 462 -13.18 -27.27 -4.63
N ASN A 463 -12.76 -26.01 -4.41
CA ASN A 463 -11.46 -25.49 -4.82
C ASN A 463 -10.88 -24.57 -3.74
N LYS A 464 -10.05 -25.15 -2.87
CA LYS A 464 -9.48 -24.46 -1.70
C LYS A 464 -8.38 -23.45 -2.03
N PHE A 465 -7.92 -23.38 -3.28
CA PHE A 465 -6.85 -22.47 -3.71
C PHE A 465 -7.38 -21.26 -4.48
N GLU A 466 -8.69 -21.15 -4.67
CA GLU A 466 -9.29 -20.01 -5.34
C GLU A 466 -9.23 -18.75 -4.48
N PHE A 467 -8.18 -17.96 -4.69
CA PHE A 467 -7.92 -16.80 -3.86
C PHE A 467 -8.94 -15.68 -4.05
N HIS A 468 -9.56 -15.53 -5.23
CA HIS A 468 -10.57 -14.48 -5.44
C HIS A 468 -11.78 -14.72 -4.55
N LEU A 469 -12.31 -15.95 -4.52
CA LEU A 469 -13.43 -16.29 -3.66
C LEU A 469 -13.05 -16.15 -2.18
N GLN A 470 -11.83 -16.50 -1.80
CA GLN A 470 -11.32 -16.29 -0.45
C GLN A 470 -11.28 -14.82 -0.03
N LEU A 471 -10.90 -13.91 -0.93
CA LEU A 471 -10.94 -12.47 -0.68
C LEU A 471 -12.37 -11.93 -0.54
N TRP A 472 -13.30 -12.38 -1.40
CA TRP A 472 -14.73 -12.05 -1.26
C TRP A 472 -15.33 -12.59 0.03
N LEU A 473 -14.98 -13.82 0.40
CA LEU A 473 -15.40 -14.46 1.64
C LEU A 473 -14.87 -13.70 2.86
N ALA A 474 -13.59 -13.30 2.85
CA ALA A 474 -13.01 -12.47 3.91
C ALA A 474 -13.75 -11.14 4.06
N LYS A 475 -14.08 -10.49 2.94
CA LYS A 475 -14.86 -9.25 2.91
C LYS A 475 -16.26 -9.43 3.52
N PHE A 476 -16.94 -10.54 3.24
CA PHE A 476 -18.25 -10.81 3.86
C PHE A 476 -18.12 -11.14 5.35
N TYR A 477 -17.12 -11.92 5.76
CA TYR A 477 -16.87 -12.18 7.18
C TYR A 477 -16.59 -10.89 7.96
N LEU A 478 -15.86 -9.93 7.39
CA LEU A 478 -15.60 -8.64 8.02
C LEU A 478 -16.87 -7.80 8.28
N ASN A 479 -17.95 -8.06 7.55
CA ASN A 479 -19.28 -7.46 7.75
C ASN A 479 -20.15 -8.24 8.77
N THR A 480 -19.59 -9.24 9.45
CA THR A 480 -20.23 -10.00 10.53
C THR A 480 -19.35 -10.03 11.79
N ASN A 481 -19.87 -10.53 12.90
CA ASN A 481 -19.08 -10.82 14.10
C ASN A 481 -18.33 -12.18 14.04
N ILE A 482 -18.32 -12.85 12.88
CA ILE A 482 -17.68 -14.17 12.67
C ILE A 482 -16.28 -13.96 12.05
N TYR A 483 -15.30 -13.57 12.85
CA TYR A 483 -13.96 -13.18 12.34
C TYR A 483 -12.91 -14.31 12.39
N SER A 484 -13.16 -15.38 13.15
CA SER A 484 -12.23 -16.51 13.30
C SER A 484 -11.83 -17.15 11.96
N PRO A 485 -12.73 -17.33 10.97
CA PRO A 485 -12.38 -17.82 9.64
C PRO A 485 -11.36 -16.97 8.88
N LEU A 486 -11.22 -15.66 9.18
CA LEU A 486 -10.23 -14.80 8.52
C LEU A 486 -8.80 -15.31 8.73
N ASN A 487 -8.52 -15.93 9.88
CA ASN A 487 -7.22 -16.56 10.16
C ASN A 487 -6.94 -17.73 9.23
N ARG A 488 -7.94 -18.62 9.09
CA ARG A 488 -7.85 -19.77 8.19
C ARG A 488 -7.62 -19.30 6.76
N ILE A 489 -8.35 -18.28 6.32
CA ILE A 489 -8.22 -17.74 4.96
C ILE A 489 -6.83 -17.12 4.76
N TYR A 490 -6.40 -16.25 5.67
CA TYR A 490 -5.07 -15.63 5.63
C TYR A 490 -3.94 -16.67 5.52
N ASP A 491 -4.00 -17.71 6.36
CA ASP A 491 -2.99 -18.78 6.38
C ASP A 491 -3.02 -19.61 5.10
N SER A 492 -4.22 -19.88 4.57
CA SER A 492 -4.39 -20.65 3.32
C SER A 492 -3.80 -19.94 2.10
N LEU A 493 -3.86 -18.60 2.09
CA LEU A 493 -3.30 -17.76 1.03
C LEU A 493 -1.77 -17.63 1.10
N LYS A 494 -1.15 -18.03 2.22
CA LYS A 494 0.31 -17.97 2.44
C LYS A 494 0.89 -16.58 2.17
N ILE A 495 0.19 -15.53 2.64
CA ILE A 495 0.59 -14.12 2.48
C ILE A 495 1.95 -13.89 3.16
N LYS A 496 2.93 -13.39 2.38
CA LYS A 496 4.31 -13.18 2.83
C LYS A 496 4.98 -11.96 2.17
N ASN A 497 6.02 -11.46 2.81
CA ASN A 497 6.87 -10.36 2.32
C ASN A 497 6.00 -9.15 1.90
N VAL A 498 6.20 -8.60 0.70
CA VAL A 498 5.46 -7.45 0.18
C VAL A 498 3.93 -7.63 0.22
N GLN A 499 3.42 -8.86 0.16
CA GLN A 499 1.98 -9.11 0.24
C GLN A 499 1.40 -8.75 1.62
N ILE A 500 2.23 -8.69 2.67
CA ILE A 500 1.82 -8.19 3.98
C ILE A 500 1.38 -6.73 3.86
N ASP A 501 2.16 -5.92 3.14
CA ASP A 501 1.87 -4.50 2.92
C ASP A 501 0.70 -4.26 1.96
N THR A 502 0.42 -5.20 1.05
CA THR A 502 -0.62 -4.99 0.02
C THR A 502 -1.95 -5.71 0.31
N LEU A 503 -1.95 -6.81 1.07
CA LEU A 503 -3.12 -7.69 1.25
C LEU A 503 -3.53 -7.94 2.70
N SER A 504 -2.66 -7.75 3.70
CA SER A 504 -3.05 -7.95 5.10
C SER A 504 -4.28 -7.13 5.56
N PRO A 505 -4.57 -5.92 5.03
CA PRO A 505 -5.74 -5.16 5.45
C PRO A 505 -7.08 -5.84 5.15
N TYR A 506 -7.13 -6.78 4.20
CA TYR A 506 -8.33 -7.59 3.93
C TYR A 506 -8.71 -8.54 5.09
N PHE A 507 -7.82 -8.73 6.06
CA PHE A 507 -8.00 -9.68 7.17
C PHE A 507 -7.79 -9.05 8.55
N MET A 508 -7.00 -7.99 8.61
CA MET A 508 -6.52 -7.38 9.85
C MET A 508 -7.26 -6.10 10.24
N ASN A 509 -8.23 -5.65 9.46
CA ASN A 509 -8.95 -4.41 9.76
C ASN A 509 -9.66 -4.46 11.12
N HIS A 510 -9.37 -3.49 12.00
CA HIS A 510 -9.89 -3.39 13.37
C HIS A 510 -9.68 -4.68 14.19
N ARG A 511 -8.54 -5.35 14.03
CA ARG A 511 -8.32 -6.68 14.61
C ARG A 511 -8.33 -6.66 16.13
N ALA A 512 -7.65 -5.71 16.75
CA ALA A 512 -7.46 -5.60 18.19
C ALA A 512 -8.81 -5.48 18.94
N THR A 513 -9.78 -4.80 18.32
CA THR A 513 -11.12 -4.58 18.90
C THR A 513 -12.12 -5.69 18.55
N ARG A 514 -11.72 -6.68 17.75
CA ARG A 514 -12.55 -7.86 17.44
C ARG A 514 -12.06 -9.11 18.16
N CYS A 515 -10.75 -9.28 18.26
CA CYS A 515 -10.10 -10.42 18.90
C CYS A 515 -8.98 -9.97 19.85
N ARG A 516 -9.10 -10.35 21.13
CA ARG A 516 -8.15 -10.00 22.20
C ARG A 516 -6.88 -10.85 22.22
N LYS A 517 -6.93 -12.06 21.64
CA LYS A 517 -5.80 -13.01 21.64
C LYS A 517 -5.35 -13.24 20.21
N ASP A 518 -4.56 -12.32 19.68
CA ASP A 518 -4.02 -12.46 18.33
C ASP A 518 -2.56 -12.00 18.19
N ASP A 519 -1.65 -12.97 18.20
CA ASP A 519 -0.21 -12.73 18.00
C ASP A 519 0.14 -12.32 16.56
N ARG A 520 -0.82 -12.32 15.62
CA ARG A 520 -0.55 -11.99 14.21
C ARG A 520 -0.11 -10.55 14.03
N ILE A 521 -0.67 -9.59 14.78
CA ILE A 521 -0.29 -8.18 14.66
C ILE A 521 1.23 -8.03 14.80
N ASN A 522 1.80 -8.64 15.85
CA ASN A 522 3.25 -8.62 16.08
C ASN A 522 4.03 -9.33 14.95
N LYS A 523 3.55 -10.50 14.48
CA LYS A 523 4.17 -11.21 13.35
C LYS A 523 4.17 -10.42 12.03
N LEU A 524 3.18 -9.56 11.83
CA LEU A 524 3.13 -8.68 10.65
C LEU A 524 4.07 -7.48 10.82
N LEU A 525 4.20 -6.93 12.03
CA LEU A 525 5.18 -5.89 12.32
C LEU A 525 6.63 -6.37 12.14
N ASP A 526 6.90 -7.66 12.40
CA ASP A 526 8.22 -8.26 12.15
C ASP A 526 8.67 -8.09 10.69
N PHE A 527 7.76 -8.04 9.70
CA PHE A 527 8.12 -7.78 8.31
C PHE A 527 8.72 -6.37 8.14
N TYR A 528 8.15 -5.35 8.80
CA TYR A 528 8.68 -3.99 8.71
C TYR A 528 10.01 -3.86 9.46
N HIS A 529 10.13 -4.51 10.63
CA HIS A 529 11.36 -4.46 11.44
C HIS A 529 12.52 -5.25 10.83
N HIS A 530 12.26 -6.45 10.32
CA HIS A 530 13.32 -7.36 9.87
C HIS A 530 13.53 -7.36 8.36
N ASN A 531 12.51 -7.09 7.54
CA ASN A 531 12.68 -7.05 6.08
C ASN A 531 12.82 -5.61 5.60
N VAL A 532 11.85 -4.74 5.88
CA VAL A 532 11.86 -3.35 5.35
C VAL A 532 13.05 -2.56 5.88
N ALA A 533 13.18 -2.45 7.21
CA ALA A 533 14.20 -1.61 7.83
C ALA A 533 15.64 -2.15 7.67
N MET A 534 15.82 -3.47 7.57
CA MET A 534 17.15 -4.10 7.57
C MET A 534 17.63 -4.53 6.18
N GLU A 535 16.76 -4.92 5.25
CA GLU A 535 17.17 -5.42 3.93
C GLU A 535 17.17 -4.33 2.85
N LEU A 536 16.25 -3.36 2.89
CA LEU A 536 16.10 -2.38 1.80
C LEU A 536 17.23 -1.33 1.73
N PRO A 537 17.74 -0.75 2.83
CA PRO A 537 18.86 0.18 2.73
C PRO A 537 20.12 -0.46 2.10
N PRO A 538 20.53 -1.69 2.50
CA PRO A 538 21.59 -2.42 1.80
C PRO A 538 21.31 -2.68 0.32
N MET A 539 20.06 -2.95 -0.09
CA MET A 539 19.72 -3.14 -1.51
C MET A 539 19.97 -1.86 -2.33
N VAL A 540 19.65 -0.69 -1.78
CA VAL A 540 19.97 0.60 -2.43
C VAL A 540 21.48 0.79 -2.53
N MET A 541 22.23 0.50 -1.47
CA MET A 541 23.70 0.57 -1.48
C MET A 541 24.31 -0.39 -2.50
N ASN A 542 23.80 -1.62 -2.60
CA ASN A 542 24.26 -2.62 -3.56
C ASN A 542 24.08 -2.15 -5.01
N CYS A 543 23.05 -1.33 -5.32
CA CYS A 543 22.91 -0.77 -6.66
C CYS A 543 24.08 0.13 -7.05
N PHE A 544 24.62 0.88 -6.08
CA PHE A 544 25.80 1.70 -6.29
C PHE A 544 27.05 0.81 -6.41
N GLU A 545 27.24 -0.11 -5.48
CA GLU A 545 28.42 -0.99 -5.43
C GLU A 545 28.55 -1.89 -6.67
N MET A 546 27.42 -2.38 -7.20
CA MET A 546 27.37 -3.22 -8.41
C MET A 546 27.22 -2.42 -9.71
N GLY A 547 27.02 -1.10 -9.63
CA GLY A 547 26.86 -0.24 -10.81
C GLY A 547 25.55 -0.43 -11.59
N THR A 548 24.48 -0.90 -10.94
CA THR A 548 23.16 -1.12 -11.55
C THR A 548 22.28 0.12 -11.44
N TYR A 549 22.71 1.21 -12.08
CA TYR A 549 22.10 2.54 -11.94
C TYR A 549 20.66 2.63 -12.45
N SER A 550 20.26 1.84 -13.44
CA SER A 550 18.90 1.86 -13.97
C SER A 550 17.85 1.36 -12.98
N LYS A 551 18.25 0.52 -12.01
CA LYS A 551 17.38 0.01 -10.95
C LYS A 551 17.33 0.91 -9.72
N LEU A 552 18.23 1.90 -9.61
CA LEU A 552 18.39 2.72 -8.42
C LEU A 552 17.09 3.46 -8.04
N LYS A 553 16.44 4.08 -9.03
CA LYS A 553 15.15 4.76 -8.84
C LYS A 553 14.11 3.78 -8.28
N GLY A 554 13.96 2.61 -8.90
CA GLY A 554 12.97 1.62 -8.47
C GLY A 554 13.19 1.11 -7.04
N PHE A 555 14.43 0.84 -6.64
CA PHE A 555 14.73 0.41 -5.26
C PHE A 555 14.48 1.51 -4.23
N ILE A 556 14.80 2.76 -4.55
CA ILE A 556 14.53 3.90 -3.66
C ILE A 556 13.02 4.14 -3.53
N GLU A 557 12.28 4.12 -4.64
CA GLU A 557 10.83 4.25 -4.61
C GLU A 557 10.18 3.11 -3.82
N PHE A 558 10.67 1.89 -3.99
CA PHE A 558 10.20 0.74 -3.22
C PHE A 558 10.48 0.89 -1.71
N LYS A 559 11.71 1.28 -1.33
CA LYS A 559 12.08 1.55 0.07
C LYS A 559 11.17 2.61 0.70
N LEU A 560 11.01 3.74 0.03
CA LEU A 560 10.17 4.85 0.49
C LEU A 560 8.71 4.44 0.67
N ARG A 561 8.16 3.71 -0.30
CA ARG A 561 6.77 3.24 -0.24
C ARG A 561 6.54 2.25 0.89
N ALA A 562 7.49 1.36 1.15
CA ALA A 562 7.37 0.37 2.23
C ALA A 562 7.58 1.00 3.63
N GLU A 563 8.58 1.86 3.79
CA GLU A 563 8.88 2.53 5.08
C GLU A 563 7.77 3.52 5.50
N ASN A 564 7.21 4.25 4.54
CA ASN A 564 6.15 5.23 4.76
C ASN A 564 4.75 4.70 4.38
N SER A 565 4.55 3.38 4.46
CA SER A 565 3.26 2.74 4.17
C SER A 565 2.20 3.05 5.22
N ILE A 566 0.97 3.33 4.79
CA ILE A 566 -0.17 3.48 5.71
C ILE A 566 -0.51 2.18 6.45
N VAL A 567 -0.23 1.02 5.85
CA VAL A 567 -0.48 -0.30 6.46
C VAL A 567 0.44 -0.53 7.65
N HIS A 568 1.71 -0.12 7.52
CA HIS A 568 2.66 -0.16 8.63
C HIS A 568 2.13 0.63 9.83
N TYR A 569 1.71 1.88 9.60
CA TYR A 569 1.25 2.75 10.69
C TYR A 569 -0.07 2.30 11.30
N GLU A 570 -0.98 1.73 10.50
CA GLU A 570 -2.21 1.14 11.02
C GLU A 570 -1.93 -0.08 11.89
N LEU A 571 -1.03 -0.99 11.48
CA LEU A 571 -0.62 -2.12 12.29
C LEU A 571 0.05 -1.70 13.61
N VAL A 572 0.82 -0.61 13.61
CA VAL A 572 1.37 -0.03 14.84
C VAL A 572 0.26 0.46 15.77
N VAL A 573 -0.79 1.11 15.25
CA VAL A 573 -1.94 1.53 16.05
C VAL A 573 -2.73 0.32 16.58
N GLU A 574 -2.96 -0.69 15.77
CA GLU A 574 -3.57 -1.95 16.18
C GLU A 574 -2.75 -2.64 17.30
N ALA A 575 -1.42 -2.62 17.20
CA ALA A 575 -0.54 -3.16 18.25
C ALA A 575 -0.63 -2.36 19.56
N ILE A 576 -0.72 -1.03 19.49
CA ILE A 576 -0.94 -0.16 20.65
C ILE A 576 -2.29 -0.48 21.32
N GLN A 577 -3.36 -0.61 20.53
CA GLN A 577 -4.69 -0.95 21.05
C GLN A 577 -4.69 -2.36 21.68
N HIS A 578 -4.09 -3.34 21.00
CA HIS A 578 -3.95 -4.71 21.50
C HIS A 578 -3.18 -4.74 22.83
N ALA A 579 -2.07 -4.00 22.95
CA ALA A 579 -1.29 -3.88 24.18
C ALA A 579 -2.12 -3.31 25.35
N ARG A 580 -2.95 -2.28 25.10
CA ARG A 580 -3.87 -1.74 26.12
C ARG A 580 -4.95 -2.73 26.54
N LEU A 581 -5.56 -3.42 25.58
CA LEU A 581 -6.66 -4.36 25.82
C LEU A 581 -6.21 -5.65 26.52
N THR A 582 -4.98 -6.09 26.28
CA THR A 582 -4.38 -7.27 26.94
C THR A 582 -3.80 -6.93 28.31
N GLY A 583 -3.28 -5.71 28.48
CA GLY A 583 -2.68 -5.26 29.73
C GLY A 583 -1.33 -5.94 30.04
N ASP A 584 -0.67 -6.54 29.04
CA ASP A 584 0.66 -7.10 29.20
C ASP A 584 1.69 -5.98 29.41
N ASN A 585 2.42 -6.02 30.53
CA ASN A 585 3.42 -5.03 30.87
C ASN A 585 4.50 -4.89 29.79
N LEU A 586 4.94 -6.00 29.18
CA LEU A 586 5.97 -5.95 28.13
C LEU A 586 5.43 -5.23 26.88
N ALA A 587 4.19 -5.54 26.49
CA ALA A 587 3.54 -4.90 25.36
C ALA A 587 3.29 -3.40 25.61
N LEU A 588 2.96 -3.03 26.86
CA LEU A 588 2.77 -1.64 27.26
C LEU A 588 4.08 -0.83 27.21
N ASP A 589 5.21 -1.45 27.58
CA ASP A 589 6.53 -0.81 27.53
C ASP A 589 6.96 -0.53 26.07
N SER A 590 6.66 -1.44 25.13
CA SER A 590 6.91 -1.26 23.70
C SER A 590 6.21 -0.02 23.11
N ILE A 591 5.06 0.39 23.64
CA ILE A 591 4.33 1.56 23.10
C ILE A 591 5.22 2.80 23.08
N THR A 592 5.83 3.13 24.21
CA THR A 592 6.67 4.34 24.30
C THR A 592 8.06 4.16 23.71
N GLY A 593 8.63 2.95 23.81
CA GLY A 593 9.99 2.66 23.37
C GLY A 593 10.14 2.45 21.86
N GLU A 594 9.09 1.95 21.20
CA GLU A 594 9.14 1.45 19.83
C GLU A 594 8.07 2.08 18.94
N TYR A 595 6.80 2.00 19.33
CA TYR A 595 5.67 2.42 18.48
C TYR A 595 5.52 3.93 18.34
N VAL A 596 5.64 4.69 19.43
CA VAL A 596 5.57 6.17 19.39
C VAL A 596 6.65 6.78 18.48
N PRO A 597 7.93 6.36 18.53
CA PRO A 597 8.93 6.80 17.55
C PRO A 597 8.51 6.60 16.09
N ILE A 598 7.90 5.47 15.75
CA ILE A 598 7.41 5.17 14.40
C ILE A 598 6.27 6.13 14.01
N LEU A 599 5.31 6.35 14.91
CA LEU A 599 4.21 7.31 14.69
C LEU A 599 4.71 8.75 14.55
N LYS A 600 5.76 9.15 15.28
CA LYS A 600 6.39 10.48 15.12
C LYS A 600 7.05 10.64 13.75
N HIS A 601 7.66 9.58 13.23
CA HIS A 601 8.20 9.58 11.86
C HIS A 601 7.08 9.71 10.82
N SER A 602 5.98 8.98 11.03
CA SER A 602 4.77 9.10 10.21
C SER A 602 4.24 10.54 10.20
N TYR A 603 4.07 11.15 11.38
CA TYR A 603 3.65 12.55 11.51
C TYR A 603 4.59 13.52 10.78
N LYS A 604 5.90 13.37 10.97
CA LYS A 604 6.91 14.22 10.31
C LYS A 604 6.73 14.16 8.80
N THR A 605 6.44 12.99 8.25
CA THR A 605 6.16 12.81 6.81
C THR A 605 4.82 13.41 6.40
N MET A 606 3.76 13.25 7.21
CA MET A 606 2.42 13.82 6.94
C MET A 606 2.41 15.35 6.80
N ILE A 607 3.28 16.04 7.54
CA ILE A 607 3.32 17.51 7.56
C ILE A 607 4.29 18.11 6.52
N LEU A 608 5.01 17.28 5.77
CA LEU A 608 5.81 17.76 4.66
C LEU A 608 4.90 18.27 3.55
N GLU A 609 5.29 19.39 2.97
CA GLU A 609 4.66 19.94 1.78
C GLU A 609 5.34 19.35 0.54
N GLY A 610 4.57 19.13 -0.53
CA GLY A 610 5.08 18.65 -1.81
C GLY A 610 4.46 17.34 -2.33
N SER A 611 4.76 17.03 -3.59
CA SER A 611 4.25 15.83 -4.27
C SER A 611 5.27 14.72 -4.46
N ASP A 612 6.53 14.95 -4.06
CA ASP A 612 7.59 13.97 -4.25
C ASP A 612 7.40 12.76 -3.34
N ILE A 613 7.91 11.62 -3.81
CA ILE A 613 7.65 10.31 -3.20
C ILE A 613 8.16 10.20 -1.75
N ASP A 614 9.26 10.88 -1.40
CA ASP A 614 9.81 10.90 -0.04
C ASP A 614 9.07 11.82 0.93
N LEU A 615 8.14 12.65 0.43
CA LEU A 615 7.39 13.64 1.20
C LEU A 615 5.98 13.17 1.55
N GLN A 616 5.66 11.90 1.28
CA GLN A 616 4.31 11.38 1.39
C GLN A 616 4.25 10.04 2.11
N LEU A 617 3.09 9.81 2.74
CA LEU A 617 2.65 8.47 3.09
C LEU A 617 2.09 7.77 1.85
N HIS A 618 2.30 6.46 1.78
CA HIS A 618 1.94 5.64 0.63
C HIS A 618 0.83 4.64 0.95
N ASP A 619 -0.21 4.64 0.11
CA ASP A 619 -1.21 3.58 0.08
C ASP A 619 -0.77 2.51 -0.94
N ASN A 620 -0.28 1.39 -0.44
CA ASN A 620 0.15 0.25 -1.25
C ASN A 620 -0.90 -0.88 -1.29
N ILE A 621 -2.08 -0.68 -0.70
CA ILE A 621 -3.12 -1.70 -0.60
C ILE A 621 -3.60 -2.08 -2.01
N ASP A 622 -3.61 -3.38 -2.31
CA ASP A 622 -4.12 -3.85 -3.60
C ASP A 622 -5.66 -3.87 -3.57
N ARG A 623 -6.26 -2.75 -3.99
CA ARG A 623 -7.73 -2.62 -4.09
C ARG A 623 -8.32 -3.23 -5.35
N LYS A 624 -7.51 -3.86 -6.22
CA LYS A 624 -7.93 -4.38 -7.53
C LYS A 624 -8.05 -5.89 -7.52
N ILE A 625 -7.20 -6.60 -6.79
CA ILE A 625 -7.09 -8.06 -6.84
C ILE A 625 -8.41 -8.79 -6.56
N MET A 626 -9.19 -8.33 -5.58
CA MET A 626 -10.52 -8.90 -5.28
C MET A 626 -11.49 -8.79 -6.47
N TRP A 627 -11.37 -7.73 -7.27
CA TRP A 627 -12.22 -7.47 -8.42
C TRP A 627 -11.73 -8.13 -9.70
N ASN A 628 -10.58 -8.80 -9.69
CA ASN A 628 -10.06 -9.53 -10.85
C ASN A 628 -10.78 -10.86 -11.13
N CYS A 629 -11.97 -11.06 -10.55
CA CYS A 629 -12.93 -12.11 -10.87
C CYS A 629 -14.32 -11.46 -11.08
N GLY A 630 -15.07 -11.95 -12.06
CA GLY A 630 -16.24 -11.28 -12.64
C GLY A 630 -15.86 -10.43 -13.85
N ASP A 631 -16.27 -9.17 -13.91
CA ASP A 631 -16.00 -8.26 -15.05
C ASP A 631 -14.66 -7.49 -14.96
N HIS A 632 -13.78 -7.83 -14.02
CA HIS A 632 -12.52 -7.09 -13.75
C HIS A 632 -12.72 -5.59 -13.54
N LYS A 633 -13.85 -5.18 -12.96
CA LYS A 633 -14.17 -3.78 -12.68
C LYS A 633 -14.68 -3.65 -11.25
N ALA A 634 -14.10 -2.71 -10.51
CA ALA A 634 -14.66 -2.27 -9.25
C ALA A 634 -15.97 -1.52 -9.54
N ASP A 635 -17.08 -2.03 -9.04
CA ASP A 635 -18.39 -1.42 -9.15
C ASP A 635 -18.69 -0.62 -7.88
N GLU A 636 -18.74 0.70 -7.99
CA GLU A 636 -18.94 1.58 -6.82
C GLU A 636 -20.28 1.33 -6.10
N HIS A 637 -21.32 0.86 -6.80
CA HIS A 637 -22.59 0.53 -6.15
C HIS A 637 -22.47 -0.73 -5.29
N THR A 638 -21.97 -1.84 -5.85
CA THR A 638 -21.70 -3.06 -5.09
C THR A 638 -20.74 -2.77 -3.94
N LYS A 639 -19.67 -2.01 -4.21
CA LYS A 639 -18.70 -1.58 -3.21
C LYS A 639 -19.35 -0.83 -2.06
N SER A 640 -20.27 0.11 -2.33
CA SER A 640 -21.02 0.83 -1.29
C SER A 640 -21.87 -0.06 -0.39
N LEU A 641 -22.30 -1.23 -0.88
CA LEU A 641 -23.09 -2.20 -0.11
C LEU A 641 -22.21 -3.11 0.77
N ILE A 642 -20.97 -3.38 0.36
CA ILE A 642 -20.06 -4.32 1.05
C ILE A 642 -18.96 -3.62 1.86
N ASP A 643 -18.73 -2.32 1.64
CA ASP A 643 -17.78 -1.46 2.36
C ASP A 643 -18.44 -0.75 3.55
N ALA A 644 -18.89 -1.51 4.55
CA ALA A 644 -19.22 -0.96 5.85
C ALA A 644 -17.96 -0.40 6.55
N PRO A 645 -18.06 0.53 7.52
CA PRO A 645 -16.88 1.15 8.17
C PRO A 645 -15.85 0.12 8.64
N LEU A 646 -16.35 -0.95 9.23
CA LEU A 646 -15.57 -2.03 9.81
C LEU A 646 -14.95 -3.00 8.78
N SER A 647 -15.46 -3.07 7.56
CA SER A 647 -14.93 -3.94 6.50
C SER A 647 -14.19 -3.16 5.41
N LYS A 648 -14.37 -1.84 5.33
CA LYS A 648 -13.77 -0.96 4.35
C LYS A 648 -12.27 -0.83 4.60
N LEU A 649 -11.49 -0.97 3.54
CA LEU A 649 -10.03 -0.84 3.61
C LEU A 649 -9.68 0.62 3.91
N TYR A 650 -8.98 0.84 5.03
CA TYR A 650 -8.59 2.16 5.51
C TYR A 650 -7.82 2.97 4.46
N ASP A 651 -7.88 4.30 4.58
CA ASP A 651 -7.17 5.24 3.72
C ASP A 651 -6.17 6.09 4.51
N LYS A 652 -5.49 6.99 3.81
CA LYS A 652 -4.53 7.92 4.41
C LYS A 652 -5.17 8.80 5.49
N LYS A 653 -6.43 9.21 5.35
CA LYS A 653 -7.10 10.10 6.31
C LYS A 653 -7.43 9.40 7.61
N TYR A 654 -7.87 8.14 7.54
CA TYR A 654 -8.03 7.29 8.70
C TYR A 654 -6.72 7.20 9.49
N VAL A 655 -5.63 6.82 8.82
CA VAL A 655 -4.29 6.66 9.44
C VAL A 655 -3.76 7.98 10.02
N GLU A 656 -3.96 9.12 9.35
CA GLU A 656 -3.62 10.44 9.87
C GLU A 656 -4.32 10.73 11.22
N ILE A 657 -5.64 10.50 11.30
CA ILE A 657 -6.42 10.80 12.51
C ILE A 657 -6.03 9.88 13.67
N ILE A 658 -5.89 8.57 13.45
CA ILE A 658 -5.51 7.63 14.51
C ILE A 658 -4.06 7.82 14.98
N THR A 659 -3.15 8.20 14.07
CA THR A 659 -1.77 8.53 14.43
C THR A 659 -1.74 9.75 15.33
N LEU A 660 -2.47 10.82 14.97
CA LEU A 660 -2.59 12.02 15.79
C LEU A 660 -3.22 11.73 17.15
N ARG A 661 -4.27 10.90 17.20
CA ARG A 661 -4.89 10.43 18.45
C ARG A 661 -3.84 9.81 19.37
N GLU A 662 -3.08 8.83 18.89
CA GLU A 662 -2.08 8.13 19.71
C GLU A 662 -0.92 9.04 20.12
N LEU A 663 -0.44 9.94 19.24
CA LEU A 663 0.57 10.93 19.58
C LEU A 663 0.09 11.94 20.63
N ILE A 664 -1.17 12.37 20.59
CA ILE A 664 -1.76 13.24 21.62
C ILE A 664 -1.74 12.54 22.99
N ILE A 665 -1.94 11.21 23.01
CA ILE A 665 -2.00 10.41 24.23
C ILE A 665 -0.61 10.19 24.83
N TYR A 666 0.37 9.79 24.01
CA TYR A 666 1.68 9.34 24.49
C TYR A 666 2.80 10.37 24.40
N ASP A 667 2.75 11.33 23.48
CA ASP A 667 3.83 12.31 23.23
C ASP A 667 3.51 13.69 23.83
N GLN A 668 2.89 13.72 25.02
CA GLN A 668 2.38 14.93 25.71
C GLN A 668 3.42 16.00 26.01
N HIS A 669 4.70 15.64 26.02
CA HIS A 669 5.82 16.53 26.35
C HIS A 669 6.62 16.97 25.12
N SER A 670 6.17 16.60 23.91
CA SER A 670 6.81 17.05 22.67
C SER A 670 6.61 18.54 22.43
N ARG A 671 7.62 19.17 21.80
CA ARG A 671 7.57 20.57 21.36
C ARG A 671 6.52 20.82 20.29
N VAL A 672 6.10 19.78 19.56
CA VAL A 672 5.09 19.87 18.49
C VAL A 672 3.70 19.38 18.93
N TRP A 673 3.50 19.07 20.22
CA TRP A 673 2.21 18.55 20.73
C TRP A 673 1.02 19.48 20.44
N CYS A 674 1.22 20.80 20.54
CA CYS A 674 0.19 21.77 20.19
C CYS A 674 -0.23 21.70 18.70
N ASP A 675 0.69 21.35 17.81
CA ASP A 675 0.40 21.15 16.39
C ASP A 675 -0.37 19.83 16.18
N TYR A 676 -0.01 18.75 16.89
CA TYR A 676 -0.81 17.52 16.91
C TYR A 676 -2.26 17.81 17.27
N LYS A 677 -2.47 18.52 18.38
CA LYS A 677 -3.79 18.93 18.87
C LYS A 677 -4.55 19.74 17.82
N LYS A 678 -3.91 20.75 17.22
CA LYS A 678 -4.53 21.61 16.21
C LYS A 678 -5.00 20.79 15.01
N ARG A 679 -4.11 20.00 14.41
CA ARG A 679 -4.38 19.18 13.22
C ARG A 679 -5.43 18.11 13.48
N PHE A 680 -5.40 17.49 14.65
CA PHE A 680 -6.43 16.54 15.07
C PHE A 680 -7.82 17.20 15.11
N LEU A 681 -7.94 18.34 15.80
CA LEU A 681 -9.20 19.07 15.91
C LEU A 681 -9.70 19.61 14.57
N GLU A 682 -8.80 19.95 13.63
CA GLU A 682 -9.14 20.35 12.27
C GLU A 682 -9.64 19.16 11.42
N SER A 683 -9.00 18.00 11.53
CA SER A 683 -9.34 16.80 10.76
C SER A 683 -10.73 16.25 11.08
N LEU A 684 -11.22 16.49 12.31
CA LEU A 684 -12.56 16.07 12.74
C LEU A 684 -13.68 17.04 12.33
N LYS A 685 -13.39 18.18 11.68
CA LYS A 685 -14.44 19.12 11.24
C LYS A 685 -15.16 18.69 9.97
N ASN A 686 -14.52 17.87 9.13
CA ASN A 686 -15.12 17.36 7.90
C ASN A 686 -15.84 16.04 8.20
N THR A 687 -17.10 15.89 7.80
CA THR A 687 -17.84 14.64 7.99
C THR A 687 -17.37 13.54 7.03
N GLU A 688 -16.84 13.90 5.87
CA GLU A 688 -16.33 12.95 4.87
C GLU A 688 -15.10 12.19 5.38
N THR A 689 -14.23 12.86 6.15
CA THR A 689 -13.03 12.25 6.75
C THR A 689 -13.37 11.23 7.83
N LEU A 690 -14.60 11.27 8.36
CA LEU A 690 -15.08 10.32 9.37
C LEU A 690 -15.78 9.10 8.79
N SER A 691 -15.95 9.02 7.47
CA SER A 691 -16.67 7.92 6.80
C SER A 691 -16.00 6.54 6.93
N MET A 692 -14.72 6.50 7.35
CA MET A 692 -13.98 5.27 7.61
C MET A 692 -14.13 4.76 9.04
N PHE A 693 -14.65 5.57 9.96
CA PHE A 693 -14.74 5.24 11.38
C PHE A 693 -16.11 4.67 11.73
N SER A 694 -16.14 3.72 12.65
CA SER A 694 -17.38 3.24 13.25
C SER A 694 -18.02 4.31 14.14
N GLU A 695 -19.31 4.17 14.46
CA GLU A 695 -20.02 5.13 15.33
C GLU A 695 -19.39 5.26 16.73
N ILE A 696 -18.87 4.15 17.28
CA ILE A 696 -18.20 4.16 18.58
C ILE A 696 -16.84 4.86 18.50
N GLU A 697 -16.08 4.65 17.41
CA GLU A 697 -14.82 5.35 17.19
C GLU A 697 -15.03 6.86 17.04
N ILE A 698 -16.03 7.27 16.26
CA ILE A 698 -16.42 8.68 16.11
C ILE A 698 -16.77 9.27 17.48
N THR A 699 -17.54 8.56 18.30
CA THR A 699 -17.86 9.00 19.67
C THR A 699 -16.59 9.18 20.50
N CYS A 700 -15.68 8.19 20.54
CA CYS A 700 -14.42 8.27 21.28
C CYS A 700 -13.54 9.43 20.82
N LEU A 701 -13.41 9.64 19.49
CA LEU A 701 -12.69 10.77 18.91
C LEU A 701 -13.31 12.10 19.30
N ASN A 702 -14.64 12.22 19.27
CA ASN A 702 -15.36 13.43 19.66
C ASN A 702 -15.24 13.71 21.16
N VAL A 703 -15.24 12.70 22.02
CA VAL A 703 -15.00 12.87 23.47
C VAL A 703 -13.59 13.40 23.70
N LEU A 704 -12.58 12.82 23.04
CA LEU A 704 -11.21 13.33 23.11
C LEU A 704 -11.10 14.77 22.59
N ALA A 705 -11.76 15.08 21.47
CA ALA A 705 -11.80 16.43 20.92
C ALA A 705 -12.46 17.44 21.88
N TRP A 706 -13.56 17.06 22.52
CA TRP A 706 -14.24 17.86 23.53
C TRP A 706 -13.35 18.13 24.75
N LEU A 707 -12.62 17.12 25.23
CA LEU A 707 -11.61 17.29 26.28
C LEU A 707 -10.50 18.27 25.82
N LEU A 708 -9.98 18.12 24.61
CA LEU A 708 -8.93 18.99 24.06
C LEU A 708 -9.40 20.45 23.87
N ARG A 709 -10.69 20.69 23.64
CA ARG A 709 -11.30 22.03 23.59
C ARG A 709 -11.60 22.62 24.98
N GLY A 710 -11.18 21.96 26.07
CA GLY A 710 -11.42 22.47 27.43
C GLY A 710 -12.84 22.22 27.93
N CYS A 711 -13.54 21.23 27.37
CA CYS A 711 -14.91 20.85 27.72
C CYS A 711 -15.96 21.92 27.39
N GLU A 712 -15.75 22.68 26.31
CA GLU A 712 -16.71 23.65 25.80
C GLU A 712 -17.85 22.97 25.03
N GLY A 713 -19.09 23.44 25.25
CA GLY A 713 -20.29 22.87 24.65
C GLY A 713 -20.76 21.56 25.30
N SER A 714 -21.76 20.92 24.69
CA SER A 714 -22.34 19.67 25.18
C SER A 714 -21.36 18.51 25.11
N SER A 715 -21.29 17.70 26.16
CA SER A 715 -20.51 16.46 26.15
C SER A 715 -21.08 15.51 25.09
N PRO A 716 -20.23 14.88 24.27
CA PRO A 716 -20.66 13.78 23.42
C PRO A 716 -21.28 12.66 24.27
N VAL A 717 -22.28 11.98 23.69
CA VAL A 717 -23.03 10.91 24.33
C VAL A 717 -22.68 9.60 23.66
N PHE A 718 -22.41 8.57 24.46
CA PHE A 718 -22.25 7.21 23.96
C PHE A 718 -23.62 6.66 23.53
N GLY A 719 -23.71 6.24 22.26
CA GLY A 719 -24.90 5.61 21.72
C GLY A 719 -25.23 4.27 22.38
N GLU A 720 -26.40 3.74 22.07
CA GLU A 720 -26.84 2.43 22.53
C GLU A 720 -25.91 1.31 22.02
N ALA A 721 -25.78 0.26 22.82
CA ALA A 721 -24.98 -0.90 22.42
C ALA A 721 -25.69 -1.66 21.29
N PRO A 722 -24.96 -2.26 20.33
CA PRO A 722 -25.55 -3.10 19.30
C PRO A 722 -26.36 -4.25 19.92
N SER A 723 -27.55 -4.53 19.39
CA SER A 723 -28.47 -5.52 19.94
C SER A 723 -28.26 -6.93 19.39
N ASN A 724 -27.82 -7.07 18.13
CA ASN A 724 -27.61 -8.35 17.48
C ASN A 724 -26.14 -8.80 17.62
N PRO A 725 -25.85 -9.92 18.32
CA PRO A 725 -24.49 -10.41 18.52
C PRO A 725 -23.77 -10.89 17.25
N LEU A 726 -24.51 -11.06 16.15
CA LEU A 726 -23.95 -11.42 14.84
C LEU A 726 -23.43 -10.22 14.05
N ASP A 727 -23.77 -8.99 14.44
CA ASP A 727 -23.38 -7.78 13.70
C ASP A 727 -21.89 -7.45 13.93
N ALA A 728 -21.19 -7.01 12.87
CA ALA A 728 -19.75 -6.69 12.95
C ALA A 728 -19.38 -5.70 14.06
N SER A 729 -20.30 -4.78 14.40
CA SER A 729 -20.08 -3.75 15.42
C SER A 729 -20.16 -4.28 16.86
N PHE A 730 -20.71 -5.47 17.10
CA PHE A 730 -21.02 -5.94 18.45
C PHE A 730 -19.79 -6.04 19.35
N ASN A 731 -18.82 -6.90 19.00
CA ASN A 731 -17.57 -7.01 19.77
C ASN A 731 -16.75 -5.71 19.73
N HIS A 732 -16.68 -5.07 18.57
CA HIS A 732 -15.95 -3.83 18.37
C HIS A 732 -16.42 -2.72 19.30
N TYR A 733 -17.74 -2.58 19.54
CA TYR A 733 -18.31 -1.60 20.46
C TYR A 733 -17.76 -1.78 21.89
N TYR A 734 -17.88 -2.99 22.44
CA TYR A 734 -17.47 -3.24 23.83
C TYR A 734 -15.95 -3.14 24.01
N MET A 735 -15.17 -3.64 23.05
CA MET A 735 -13.71 -3.54 23.10
C MET A 735 -13.23 -2.10 22.93
N SER A 736 -13.84 -1.30 22.06
CA SER A 736 -13.51 0.12 21.91
C SER A 736 -13.81 0.92 23.18
N ILE A 737 -14.88 0.59 23.92
CA ILE A 737 -15.15 1.19 25.24
C ILE A 737 -14.06 0.80 26.26
N GLN A 738 -13.63 -0.46 26.28
CA GLN A 738 -12.54 -0.92 27.15
C GLN A 738 -11.22 -0.23 26.81
N ASP A 739 -10.83 -0.16 25.53
CA ASP A 739 -9.63 0.54 25.08
C ASP A 739 -9.69 2.01 25.48
N PHE A 740 -10.85 2.65 25.35
CA PHE A 740 -11.01 4.06 25.70
C PHE A 740 -10.87 4.32 27.21
N ASP A 741 -11.28 3.40 28.09
CA ASP A 741 -10.96 3.49 29.54
C ASP A 741 -9.45 3.46 29.80
N CYS A 742 -8.72 2.60 29.08
CA CYS A 742 -7.26 2.53 29.12
C CYS A 742 -6.62 3.83 28.60
N VAL A 743 -7.16 4.42 27.53
CA VAL A 743 -6.74 5.72 27.01
C VAL A 743 -6.89 6.81 28.09
N LEU A 744 -8.06 6.93 28.72
CA LEU A 744 -8.31 7.94 29.76
C LEU A 744 -7.37 7.77 30.96
N THR A 745 -7.10 6.52 31.34
CA THR A 745 -6.12 6.20 32.39
C THR A 745 -4.71 6.65 31.99
N THR A 746 -4.31 6.36 30.76
CA THR A 746 -2.99 6.69 30.22
C THR A 746 -2.77 8.20 30.13
N LEU A 747 -3.79 8.95 29.70
CA LEU A 747 -3.74 10.42 29.65
C LEU A 747 -3.32 11.00 31.01
N VAL A 748 -3.97 10.56 32.09
CA VAL A 748 -3.67 11.03 33.45
C VAL A 748 -2.29 10.53 33.93
N LYS A 749 -1.93 9.28 33.63
CA LYS A 749 -0.66 8.66 34.05
C LYS A 749 0.56 9.37 33.44
N LEU A 750 0.50 9.77 32.18
CA LEU A 750 1.63 10.40 31.46
C LEU A 750 1.71 11.92 31.65
N SER A 751 0.68 12.54 32.24
CA SER A 751 0.59 13.98 32.44
C SER A 751 1.51 14.50 33.55
N ARG A 752 2.24 15.60 33.27
CA ARG A 752 2.91 16.44 34.28
C ARG A 752 2.04 17.66 34.62
N PRO A 753 2.16 18.30 35.80
CA PRO A 753 1.36 19.49 36.15
C PRO A 753 1.38 20.63 35.11
N VAL A 754 2.47 20.73 34.33
CA VAL A 754 2.66 21.73 33.26
C VAL A 754 2.07 21.33 31.91
N SER A 755 1.69 20.07 31.73
CA SER A 755 1.07 19.55 30.50
C SER A 755 -0.45 19.78 30.50
N PHE A 756 -1.06 19.83 29.32
CA PHE A 756 -2.49 20.13 29.14
C PHE A 756 -3.42 19.25 30.01
N PHE A 757 -3.20 17.93 30.01
CA PHE A 757 -4.01 16.99 30.80
C PHE A 757 -3.58 16.91 32.27
N GLY A 758 -2.44 17.49 32.64
CA GLY A 758 -1.97 17.56 34.02
C GLY A 758 -2.54 18.72 34.82
N GLU A 759 -3.08 19.74 34.16
CA GLU A 759 -3.83 20.80 34.81
C GLU A 759 -4.97 20.22 35.67
N LYS A 760 -5.09 20.65 36.93
CA LYS A 760 -6.05 20.09 37.89
C LYS A 760 -7.49 20.06 37.34
N LYS A 761 -7.91 21.12 36.63
CA LYS A 761 -9.22 21.22 36.01
C LYS A 761 -9.41 20.13 34.95
N MET A 762 -8.46 19.98 34.03
CA MET A 762 -8.53 18.99 32.95
C MET A 762 -8.45 17.56 33.47
N ARG A 763 -7.56 17.30 34.43
CA ARG A 763 -7.44 16.00 35.09
C ARG A 763 -8.77 15.55 35.71
N ASN A 764 -9.47 16.44 36.43
CA ASN A 764 -10.77 16.13 37.01
C ASN A 764 -11.81 15.79 35.94
N LYS A 765 -11.81 16.51 34.81
CA LYS A 765 -12.72 16.25 33.69
C LYS A 765 -12.46 14.89 33.03
N VAL A 766 -11.20 14.52 32.81
CA VAL A 766 -10.83 13.18 32.30
C VAL A 766 -11.36 12.09 33.24
N VAL A 767 -11.21 12.27 34.57
CA VAL A 767 -11.72 11.33 35.57
C VAL A 767 -13.26 11.24 35.56
N ASP A 768 -13.96 12.35 35.35
CA ASP A 768 -15.43 12.34 35.27
C ASP A 768 -15.93 11.60 34.03
N VAL A 769 -15.30 11.81 32.87
CA VAL A 769 -15.58 11.01 31.65
C VAL A 769 -15.29 9.53 31.91
N GLN A 770 -14.19 9.22 32.58
CA GLN A 770 -13.84 7.85 32.93
C GLN A 770 -14.91 7.16 33.79
N LYS A 771 -15.55 7.88 34.71
CA LYS A 771 -16.67 7.33 35.50
C LYS A 771 -17.87 6.97 34.60
N VAL A 772 -18.15 7.77 33.57
CA VAL A 772 -19.22 7.49 32.59
C VAL A 772 -18.90 6.21 31.82
N VAL A 773 -17.67 6.10 31.28
CA VAL A 773 -17.20 4.90 30.55
C VAL A 773 -17.27 3.65 31.44
N LYS A 774 -16.78 3.72 32.67
CA LYS A 774 -16.87 2.61 33.64
C LYS A 774 -18.31 2.25 34.01
N SER A 775 -19.23 3.22 34.01
CA SER A 775 -20.65 2.97 34.23
C SER A 775 -21.26 2.16 33.08
N LEU A 776 -20.91 2.50 31.83
CA LEU A 776 -21.33 1.72 30.65
C LEU A 776 -20.84 0.28 30.74
N MET A 777 -19.57 0.08 31.09
CA MET A 777 -18.99 -1.26 31.25
C MET A 777 -19.66 -2.08 32.37
N ARG A 778 -20.07 -1.44 33.47
CA ARG A 778 -20.77 -2.11 34.58
C ARG A 778 -22.20 -2.55 34.26
N LYS A 779 -22.83 -1.94 33.24
CA LYS A 779 -24.19 -2.27 32.80
C LYS A 779 -24.22 -3.48 31.85
N ILE A 780 -23.08 -4.02 31.45
CA ILE A 780 -22.99 -5.17 30.55
C ILE A 780 -23.47 -6.43 31.29
N ASP A 781 -24.62 -6.98 30.90
CA ASP A 781 -25.07 -8.29 31.35
C ASP A 781 -24.53 -9.39 30.44
N ARG A 782 -23.47 -10.06 30.90
CA ARG A 782 -22.83 -11.16 30.17
C ARG A 782 -23.75 -12.38 29.98
N THR A 783 -24.69 -12.62 30.89
CA THR A 783 -25.59 -13.76 30.82
C THR A 783 -26.66 -13.53 29.76
N GLU A 784 -27.18 -12.30 29.71
CA GLU A 784 -28.09 -11.84 28.67
C GLU A 784 -27.44 -11.95 27.29
N ILE A 785 -26.22 -11.41 27.12
CA ILE A 785 -25.49 -11.49 25.85
C ILE A 785 -25.34 -12.94 25.36
N LEU A 786 -24.92 -13.87 26.23
CA LEU A 786 -24.78 -15.29 25.87
C LEU A 786 -26.11 -15.94 25.45
N THR A 787 -27.20 -15.54 26.11
CA THR A 787 -28.54 -16.07 25.82
C THR A 787 -29.07 -15.53 24.49
N CYS A 788 -28.97 -14.21 24.28
CA CYS A 788 -29.32 -13.53 23.03
C CYS A 788 -28.53 -14.10 21.86
N THR A 789 -27.24 -14.38 22.04
CA THR A 789 -26.38 -14.95 20.99
C THR A 789 -26.93 -16.26 20.44
N LYS A 790 -27.27 -17.21 21.32
CA LYS A 790 -27.80 -18.51 20.91
C LYS A 790 -29.14 -18.37 20.18
N LEU A 791 -29.98 -17.45 20.64
CA LEU A 791 -31.25 -17.15 20.00
C LEU A 791 -31.03 -16.55 18.61
N SER A 792 -30.19 -15.52 18.47
CA SER A 792 -29.90 -14.87 17.19
C SER A 792 -29.27 -15.82 16.17
N ILE A 793 -28.38 -16.74 16.60
CA ILE A 793 -27.84 -17.79 15.72
C ILE A 793 -28.95 -18.70 15.21
N LYS A 794 -29.87 -19.13 16.09
CA LYS A 794 -30.99 -19.99 15.71
C LYS A 794 -31.92 -19.28 14.73
N GLU A 795 -32.30 -18.04 15.02
CA GLU A 795 -33.16 -17.22 14.16
C GLU A 795 -32.52 -17.00 12.78
N ALA A 796 -31.23 -16.67 12.74
CA ALA A 796 -30.50 -16.50 11.48
C ALA A 796 -30.40 -17.81 10.68
N LYS A 797 -30.24 -18.95 11.36
CA LYS A 797 -30.25 -20.27 10.73
C LYS A 797 -31.60 -20.57 10.10
N ASP A 798 -32.68 -20.38 10.85
CA ASP A 798 -34.04 -20.63 10.37
C ASP A 798 -34.35 -19.71 9.17
N ALA A 799 -33.93 -18.43 9.22
CA ALA A 799 -34.04 -17.49 8.10
C ALA A 799 -33.24 -17.93 6.86
N SER A 800 -32.04 -18.49 7.03
CA SER A 800 -31.25 -19.01 5.90
C SER A 800 -31.90 -20.24 5.27
N ILE A 801 -32.41 -21.16 6.09
CA ILE A 801 -33.12 -22.35 5.60
C ILE A 801 -34.34 -21.92 4.77
N GLU A 802 -35.13 -20.99 5.30
CA GLU A 802 -36.30 -20.45 4.60
C GLU A 802 -35.90 -19.76 3.29
N TRP A 803 -34.83 -18.95 3.30
CA TRP A 803 -34.34 -18.28 2.10
C TRP A 803 -33.88 -19.27 1.03
N PHE A 804 -33.05 -20.25 1.35
CA PHE A 804 -32.61 -21.26 0.37
C PHE A 804 -33.74 -22.18 -0.10
N ALA A 805 -34.78 -22.39 0.72
CA ALA A 805 -35.90 -23.26 0.38
C ALA A 805 -36.97 -22.55 -0.46
N ASN A 806 -37.30 -21.29 -0.15
CA ASN A 806 -38.51 -20.63 -0.66
C ASN A 806 -38.24 -19.31 -1.40
N ASP A 807 -37.10 -18.66 -1.20
CA ASP A 807 -36.74 -17.46 -1.95
C ASP A 807 -36.19 -17.83 -3.34
N GLU A 808 -36.64 -17.11 -4.37
CA GLU A 808 -36.29 -17.41 -5.76
C GLU A 808 -34.80 -17.21 -6.05
N TYR A 809 -34.14 -16.24 -5.40
CA TYR A 809 -32.69 -16.07 -5.53
C TYR A 809 -31.96 -17.18 -4.77
N GLY A 810 -32.40 -17.51 -3.56
CA GLY A 810 -31.86 -18.60 -2.75
C GLY A 810 -31.89 -19.94 -3.47
N GLN A 811 -33.05 -20.32 -4.03
CA GLN A 811 -33.24 -21.55 -4.80
C GLN A 811 -32.30 -21.64 -6.02
N SER A 812 -32.02 -20.50 -6.67
CA SER A 812 -31.20 -20.45 -7.89
C SER A 812 -29.75 -20.87 -7.67
N PHE A 813 -29.22 -20.81 -6.44
CA PHE A 813 -27.86 -21.25 -6.10
C PHE A 813 -27.72 -22.76 -5.91
N ASN A 814 -28.84 -23.51 -5.84
CA ASN A 814 -28.88 -24.98 -5.74
C ASN A 814 -27.95 -25.55 -4.65
N LEU A 815 -28.08 -25.04 -3.43
CA LEU A 815 -27.24 -25.40 -2.29
C LEU A 815 -27.76 -26.63 -1.54
N PRO A 816 -26.89 -27.60 -1.18
CA PRO A 816 -27.29 -28.73 -0.34
C PRO A 816 -27.63 -28.29 1.08
N SER A 817 -28.73 -28.81 1.65
CA SER A 817 -29.18 -28.44 3.00
C SER A 817 -28.14 -28.73 4.10
N TYR A 818 -27.34 -29.80 3.97
CA TYR A 818 -26.29 -30.13 4.95
C TYR A 818 -25.22 -29.04 5.05
N MET A 819 -25.00 -28.25 3.99
CA MET A 819 -24.02 -27.18 3.97
C MET A 819 -24.42 -26.05 4.91
N ILE A 820 -25.71 -25.71 4.94
CA ILE A 820 -26.27 -24.69 5.84
C ILE A 820 -26.02 -25.11 7.29
N ASP A 821 -26.34 -26.37 7.63
CA ASP A 821 -26.09 -26.92 8.96
C ASP A 821 -24.62 -26.88 9.37
N GLN A 822 -23.72 -27.24 8.44
CA GLN A 822 -22.28 -27.24 8.68
C GLN A 822 -21.75 -25.82 8.94
N CYS A 823 -22.13 -24.84 8.12
CA CYS A 823 -21.75 -23.44 8.30
C CYS A 823 -22.23 -22.90 9.65
N TYR A 824 -23.50 -23.12 10.01
CA TYR A 824 -24.05 -22.60 11.27
C TYR A 824 -23.43 -23.23 12.53
N ARG A 825 -22.98 -24.50 12.47
CA ARG A 825 -22.17 -25.09 13.56
C ARG A 825 -20.82 -24.38 13.74
N SER A 826 -20.18 -23.98 12.64
CA SER A 826 -18.95 -23.18 12.70
C SER A 826 -19.24 -21.78 13.22
N PHE A 827 -20.28 -21.12 12.70
CA PHE A 827 -20.67 -19.77 13.13
C PHE A 827 -20.95 -19.72 14.63
N GLU A 828 -21.68 -20.71 15.17
CA GLU A 828 -21.93 -20.81 16.61
C GLU A 828 -20.63 -20.91 17.39
N THR A 829 -19.71 -21.77 16.97
CA THR A 829 -18.41 -21.93 17.65
C THR A 829 -17.61 -20.63 17.64
N ASP A 830 -17.55 -19.96 16.49
CA ASP A 830 -16.76 -18.75 16.30
C ASP A 830 -17.34 -17.53 17.05
N VAL A 831 -18.64 -17.30 16.95
CA VAL A 831 -19.32 -16.18 17.66
C VAL A 831 -19.27 -16.38 19.17
N MET A 832 -19.50 -17.61 19.65
CA MET A 832 -19.41 -17.90 21.08
C MET A 832 -17.99 -17.71 21.62
N LYS A 833 -16.96 -17.98 20.80
CA LYS A 833 -15.57 -17.66 21.16
C LYS A 833 -15.36 -16.15 21.24
N ALA A 834 -15.83 -15.40 20.24
CA ALA A 834 -15.71 -13.95 20.20
C ALA A 834 -16.36 -13.26 21.41
N ILE A 835 -17.58 -13.68 21.75
CA ILE A 835 -18.37 -13.05 22.80
C ILE A 835 -17.79 -13.31 24.19
N LYS A 836 -17.12 -14.45 24.39
CA LYS A 836 -16.41 -14.75 25.65
C LYS A 836 -15.27 -13.78 25.95
N GLU A 837 -14.82 -12.99 24.97
CA GLU A 837 -13.73 -12.02 25.18
C GLU A 837 -14.22 -10.71 25.84
N ILE A 838 -15.52 -10.42 25.79
CA ILE A 838 -16.19 -9.25 26.41
C ILE A 838 -16.32 -9.43 27.93
#